data_AF-A0A261CHL4-F1
#
_entry.id   AF-A0A261CHL4-F1
#
_cell.length_a   1.000
_cell.length_b   1.000
_cell.length_c   1.000
_cell.angle_alpha   90.00
_cell.angle_beta   90.00
_cell.angle_gamma   90.00
#
_symmetry.space_group_name_H-M   'P 1'
#
loop_
_entity.id
_entity.type
_entity.pdbx_description
1 polymer ?
#
loop_
_entity_poly.entity_id
_entity_poly.type
_entity_poly.pdbx_seq_one_letter_code
_entity_poly.pdbx_strand_id
1 'polypeptide(L)'
;MDTPIAWEKEEKKNKTTEIHMWPRNEIPMEDGSMTPEDQEPVTDNDMEFDVNSEENSYSNGSGSSYSADKLSSPLQHKLDLSASPTRNNDINPRVEHLIALFKDLSAGEQMDAFSRLIPESTMANIRQLRAIIEPHFQRDFLSCLPVELGMKILHNLNGYDLMKVAQVSKNWKLMSEIDKIWKSLGDEAFKNHPPPSDRVRGAWEATAVAAGVVIPDHVQPCELNIHRFMKLQKFGDIYDRAPDKSRYLRADKIERNWNSNNIMGSAVLRGHEDHVITCMQIHDDLLVTGSDDNTLKVWCIDKGEVKYTLSGHTGGVWTSQISQCGRFIVSGSTDRTVKVWSTADGSLLHTLQGHTSTVRCMAMAGSILVTGSRDTTLRVWDVETGRHLTTLHGHHAAVRCVQFDGNIVVSGGYDFTVKIWNAHTGRCIRTLTGHNNRVYSLLFESERSIVCSGSLDTSIRVWDFTRPEGDECIALLQGHTSLTSGMQLRGNILVSCNADSHVRVWDIHEGTCVHMLSGHRSAITSLQWFGRNMVATSSDDGTVKLWDIERGVYSRSRPRALIRDLVTLDSGGNGGCIWRLCSTSTMLACAVGSRNNTEETKVILLDFDSPYPRTVICMKFRSQVSLILSQIIRRYSSSKLKTPAYKMESIEPRLLKIDNEDFRALFTPQLVKLRDLFAKRNYEIRIAGGAVRDLLMNIRPADVDFASTATPTQMKEMFEEENIRMLHKRGEEHGTITCRIDEAENFEITTLRIDVVCDGRRAEVKYTTDWQLDANRRDLTINSLFLDLHGNVVDYFGGIADIESRRVAFVGDARRRIQEDYLRILRYFRFFGRISNTPEHEADTIQAIIDNKDGMAGISAERIWTELKKIVVGRMADTVVKSMIEQCELQKYLGLPEKCNLNRFQKVFTRFPKCVEPMTMIACLCEEEEQIATFHKITKLSNGERLLGEFILRERNAAIENLNNDEWWIDRIVDLEVRPGHENQLDRLRLRLVQLARSVLADEERIQMIEKFVAPKFPITGGDLMEAGVRKGPHVRNVLFYLFDLWKASRFTETKETLLKHADDADIPDLSKEKKSKSPKR
;
A
#
# COMPACT_ATOMS: atom_id res chain seq x y z
N MET A 1 58.79 24.47 -43.10
CA MET A 1 58.37 23.07 -43.31
C MET A 1 57.14 22.74 -42.47
N ASP A 2 55.93 23.25 -42.74
CA ASP A 2 55.49 24.38 -43.59
C ASP A 2 54.15 24.96 -43.10
N THR A 3 53.93 26.24 -43.39
CA THR A 3 52.64 26.97 -43.35
C THR A 3 51.98 26.92 -44.75
N PRO A 4 50.72 27.37 -44.98
CA PRO A 4 49.79 28.21 -44.18
C PRO A 4 48.42 27.50 -43.95
N ILE A 5 47.27 28.08 -43.56
CA ILE A 5 46.44 29.20 -44.08
C ILE A 5 45.57 29.77 -42.93
N ALA A 6 45.10 31.03 -43.05
CA ALA A 6 44.22 31.70 -42.08
C ALA A 6 43.03 32.40 -42.74
N TRP A 7 41.90 32.52 -42.03
CA TRP A 7 40.73 33.41 -42.22
C TRP A 7 39.71 33.12 -41.08
N GLU A 8 38.90 34.05 -40.54
CA GLU A 8 38.90 35.52 -40.58
C GLU A 8 38.14 36.08 -39.34
N LYS A 9 37.98 37.41 -39.21
CA LYS A 9 37.25 38.08 -38.11
C LYS A 9 35.80 38.40 -38.48
N GLU A 10 34.91 38.48 -37.49
CA GLU A 10 34.05 39.68 -37.37
C GLU A 10 33.62 39.97 -35.92
N GLU A 11 33.40 41.26 -35.61
CA GLU A 11 32.84 41.72 -34.34
C GLU A 11 31.37 42.12 -34.53
N LYS A 12 30.50 41.92 -33.52
CA LYS A 12 29.36 42.83 -33.32
C LYS A 12 28.99 43.03 -31.85
N LYS A 13 29.02 44.31 -31.47
CA LYS A 13 28.54 44.91 -30.22
C LYS A 13 27.12 44.46 -29.85
N ASN A 14 26.89 44.17 -28.58
CA ASN A 14 25.59 44.45 -27.96
C ASN A 14 25.72 45.76 -27.17
N LYS A 15 24.85 46.73 -27.48
CA LYS A 15 24.72 47.99 -26.74
C LYS A 15 23.69 47.85 -25.62
N THR A 16 23.86 48.65 -24.58
CA THR A 16 22.89 48.88 -23.52
C THR A 16 21.67 49.67 -24.00
N THR A 17 20.49 49.23 -23.58
CA THR A 17 19.31 50.04 -23.24
C THR A 17 18.67 49.32 -22.05
N GLU A 18 18.93 49.73 -20.82
CA GLU A 18 18.16 50.78 -20.11
C GLU A 18 16.69 50.41 -19.89
N ILE A 19 16.37 50.06 -18.65
CA ILE A 19 15.20 50.63 -17.96
C ILE A 19 15.76 51.25 -16.67
N HIS A 20 15.40 52.51 -16.41
CA HIS A 20 16.05 53.35 -15.39
C HIS A 20 15.53 53.11 -13.96
N MET A 21 16.36 53.46 -12.98
CA MET A 21 16.02 53.48 -11.55
C MET A 21 15.80 54.91 -11.03
N TRP A 22 14.78 55.09 -10.16
CA TRP A 22 14.71 56.05 -9.03
C TRP A 22 14.57 57.54 -9.46
N PRO A 23 14.21 58.55 -8.59
CA PRO A 23 14.49 58.80 -7.15
C PRO A 23 13.27 58.51 -6.20
N ARG A 24 13.34 58.44 -4.85
CA ARG A 24 14.22 58.95 -3.76
C ARG A 24 13.80 60.31 -3.14
N ASN A 25 13.78 60.39 -1.80
CA ASN A 25 13.99 61.53 -0.87
C ASN A 25 13.06 61.43 0.40
N GLU A 26 13.38 61.91 1.61
CA GLU A 26 14.64 62.07 2.39
C GLU A 26 14.32 62.63 3.81
N ILE A 27 14.92 62.09 4.91
CA ILE A 27 15.39 62.80 6.15
C ILE A 27 14.30 63.38 7.14
N PRO A 28 14.51 63.60 8.47
CA PRO A 28 15.56 63.21 9.46
C PRO A 28 15.04 62.37 10.67
N MET A 29 15.82 62.29 11.77
CA MET A 29 15.48 61.75 13.11
C MET A 29 15.07 62.88 14.10
N GLU A 30 14.48 62.55 15.26
CA GLU A 30 14.89 63.10 16.58
C GLU A 30 14.32 62.33 17.81
N ASP A 31 15.22 62.07 18.77
CA ASP A 31 15.18 61.86 20.23
C ASP A 31 13.96 61.39 21.09
N GLY A 32 14.31 60.72 22.21
CA GLY A 32 13.49 60.53 23.42
C GLY A 32 13.06 59.09 23.76
N SER A 33 13.26 58.47 24.93
CA SER A 33 14.22 58.53 26.05
C SER A 33 13.58 57.79 27.25
N MET A 34 14.29 56.83 27.87
CA MET A 34 14.03 56.25 29.20
C MET A 34 12.81 55.32 29.46
N THR A 35 13.00 54.51 30.51
CA THR A 35 12.13 53.54 31.22
C THR A 35 12.01 53.99 32.70
N PRO A 36 11.41 53.26 33.68
CA PRO A 36 10.57 52.04 33.67
C PRO A 36 9.24 52.29 34.47
N GLU A 37 8.74 51.28 35.21
CA GLU A 37 7.79 51.39 36.37
C GLU A 37 6.30 51.77 36.04
N ASP A 38 5.25 51.22 36.69
CA ASP A 38 5.16 50.08 37.62
C ASP A 38 3.68 49.56 37.74
N GLN A 39 3.44 48.60 38.66
CA GLN A 39 2.12 48.16 39.23
C GLN A 39 1.29 47.06 38.53
N GLU A 40 1.54 45.82 38.99
CA GLU A 40 0.52 44.76 39.21
C GLU A 40 -0.46 45.14 40.37
N PRO A 41 -1.39 44.27 40.84
CA PRO A 41 -2.20 43.21 40.21
C PRO A 41 -3.72 43.41 40.51
N VAL A 42 -4.56 42.39 40.25
CA VAL A 42 -5.47 41.71 41.23
C VAL A 42 -6.63 40.97 40.53
N THR A 43 -6.64 39.64 40.71
CA THR A 43 -7.74 38.65 40.90
C THR A 43 -9.22 39.01 40.55
N ASP A 44 -10.14 38.08 40.25
CA ASP A 44 -10.15 36.62 40.46
C ASP A 44 -11.29 35.94 39.66
N ASN A 45 -11.21 34.61 39.51
CA ASN A 45 -12.34 33.64 39.40
C ASN A 45 -13.38 33.74 38.25
N ASP A 46 -14.14 32.69 37.92
CA ASP A 46 -13.83 31.25 37.80
C ASP A 46 -14.99 30.56 37.00
N MET A 47 -14.85 29.26 36.72
CA MET A 47 -15.88 28.28 36.39
C MET A 47 -16.61 28.32 35.02
N GLU A 48 -16.37 27.21 34.30
CA GLU A 48 -17.35 26.28 33.72
C GLU A 48 -18.18 26.62 32.45
N PHE A 49 -18.09 25.68 31.50
CA PHE A 49 -19.12 25.34 30.51
C PHE A 49 -20.35 24.76 31.26
N ASP A 50 -21.58 24.75 30.74
CA ASP A 50 -22.01 24.01 29.54
C ASP A 50 -23.53 24.22 29.27
N VAL A 51 -24.08 23.58 28.23
CA VAL A 51 -25.51 23.22 28.00
C VAL A 51 -26.50 24.31 27.48
N ASN A 52 -26.95 24.13 26.22
CA ASN A 52 -28.29 24.46 25.66
C ASN A 52 -28.73 25.96 25.54
N SER A 53 -29.80 26.35 24.80
CA SER A 53 -30.63 25.71 23.75
C SER A 53 -31.46 26.75 22.95
N GLU A 54 -31.85 26.36 21.72
CA GLU A 54 -33.14 26.64 21.04
C GLU A 54 -33.65 28.06 20.64
N GLU A 55 -34.19 28.09 19.40
CA GLU A 55 -35.36 28.84 18.88
C GLU A 55 -35.42 30.38 18.66
N ASN A 56 -35.88 30.73 17.45
CA ASN A 56 -36.83 31.83 17.08
C ASN A 56 -36.44 33.32 17.31
N SER A 57 -36.87 34.34 16.53
CA SER A 57 -37.63 34.42 15.24
C SER A 57 -37.60 35.88 14.66
N TYR A 58 -38.26 36.13 13.50
CA TYR A 58 -38.93 37.37 12.98
C TYR A 58 -38.47 38.82 13.39
N SER A 59 -38.53 39.91 12.59
CA SER A 59 -39.03 40.21 11.20
C SER A 59 -38.76 41.70 10.78
N ASN A 60 -39.02 42.06 9.49
CA ASN A 60 -39.20 43.44 8.91
C ASN A 60 -37.98 44.40 8.91
N GLY A 61 -37.84 45.47 8.10
CA GLY A 61 -38.60 46.14 7.01
C GLY A 61 -37.86 47.47 6.59
N SER A 62 -38.25 48.37 5.67
CA SER A 62 -39.23 48.39 4.54
C SER A 62 -39.12 49.71 3.69
N GLY A 63 -39.52 49.70 2.41
CA GLY A 63 -39.80 50.90 1.55
C GLY A 63 -38.68 51.45 0.62
N SER A 64 -38.87 52.39 -0.32
CA SER A 64 -39.92 52.66 -1.37
C SER A 64 -39.81 54.09 -1.98
N SER A 65 -39.86 54.30 -3.31
CA SER A 65 -40.43 55.54 -3.98
C SER A 65 -40.32 55.62 -5.53
N TYR A 66 -41.46 55.93 -6.20
CA TYR A 66 -41.72 56.87 -7.35
C TYR A 66 -40.78 57.03 -8.59
N SER A 67 -41.24 57.28 -9.85
CA SER A 67 -42.59 57.36 -10.47
C SER A 67 -42.58 57.26 -12.02
N ALA A 68 -43.77 57.39 -12.64
CA ALA A 68 -44.15 57.33 -14.07
C ALA A 68 -43.47 58.36 -15.02
N ASP A 69 -43.48 58.25 -16.36
CA ASP A 69 -44.57 58.18 -17.38
C ASP A 69 -44.00 57.60 -18.72
N LYS A 70 -44.62 57.39 -19.90
CA LYS A 70 -45.95 57.20 -20.60
C LYS A 70 -45.54 56.95 -22.10
N LEU A 71 -46.26 56.50 -23.14
CA LEU A 71 -47.50 55.79 -23.55
C LEU A 71 -47.32 55.56 -25.09
N SER A 72 -47.93 54.64 -25.86
CA SER A 72 -48.62 53.35 -25.67
C SER A 72 -48.97 52.78 -27.06
N SER A 73 -48.95 51.45 -27.30
CA SER A 73 -49.47 50.83 -28.53
C SER A 73 -49.99 49.39 -28.29
N PRO A 74 -50.83 48.80 -29.16
CA PRO A 74 -51.79 47.76 -28.77
C PRO A 74 -51.25 46.32 -28.72
N LEU A 75 -50.02 46.11 -28.22
CA LEU A 75 -49.45 44.78 -27.94
C LEU A 75 -49.30 44.47 -26.45
N GLN A 76 -49.62 45.42 -25.58
CA GLN A 76 -49.20 45.47 -24.18
C GLN A 76 -50.08 44.65 -23.22
N HIS A 77 -50.45 43.42 -23.60
CA HIS A 77 -51.29 42.53 -22.76
C HIS A 77 -50.82 41.06 -22.69
N LYS A 78 -49.58 40.76 -23.12
CA LYS A 78 -49.02 39.39 -23.13
C LYS A 78 -47.52 39.26 -22.76
N LEU A 79 -46.98 40.12 -21.90
CA LEU A 79 -45.64 39.93 -21.31
C LEU A 79 -45.49 40.69 -19.98
N ASP A 80 -45.97 40.10 -18.89
CA ASP A 80 -45.51 40.44 -17.55
C ASP A 80 -44.46 39.41 -17.12
N LEU A 81 -43.36 39.89 -16.54
CA LEU A 81 -42.22 39.11 -16.04
C LEU A 81 -41.96 39.37 -14.55
N SER A 82 -42.80 40.17 -13.88
CA SER A 82 -42.69 40.51 -12.45
C SER A 82 -43.16 39.41 -11.50
N ALA A 83 -43.75 38.33 -12.03
CA ALA A 83 -44.24 37.18 -11.27
C ALA A 83 -43.10 36.44 -10.57
N SER A 84 -42.86 36.80 -9.30
CA SER A 84 -42.00 36.04 -8.39
C SER A 84 -42.57 34.63 -8.19
N PRO A 85 -41.72 33.59 -8.05
CA PRO A 85 -42.18 32.22 -7.91
C PRO A 85 -43.06 32.08 -6.66
N THR A 86 -44.28 31.58 -6.85
CA THR A 86 -45.16 31.18 -5.76
C THR A 86 -44.65 29.89 -5.11
N ARG A 87 -45.23 29.49 -3.98
CA ARG A 87 -44.65 28.44 -3.10
C ARG A 87 -44.76 27.00 -3.63
N ASN A 88 -45.25 26.80 -4.86
CA ASN A 88 -45.27 25.53 -5.56
C ASN A 88 -44.17 25.52 -6.64
N ASN A 89 -43.56 24.35 -6.88
CA ASN A 89 -42.29 24.23 -7.59
C ASN A 89 -42.42 24.24 -9.13
N ASP A 90 -43.40 24.98 -9.66
CA ASP A 90 -43.69 25.03 -11.10
C ASP A 90 -42.66 25.89 -11.84
N ILE A 91 -41.85 25.26 -12.70
CA ILE A 91 -40.83 25.92 -13.51
C ILE A 91 -41.52 26.83 -14.53
N ASN A 92 -41.04 28.07 -14.69
CA ASN A 92 -41.56 28.98 -15.71
C ASN A 92 -41.24 28.43 -17.11
N PRO A 93 -42.24 28.02 -17.92
CA PRO A 93 -42.00 27.27 -19.16
C PRO A 93 -41.32 28.10 -20.26
N ARG A 94 -41.24 29.42 -20.11
CA ARG A 94 -40.41 30.27 -20.98
C ARG A 94 -38.91 30.06 -20.76
N VAL A 95 -38.48 29.69 -19.55
CA VAL A 95 -37.08 29.38 -19.25
C VAL A 95 -36.67 28.07 -19.93
N GLU A 96 -37.54 27.07 -19.93
CA GLU A 96 -37.29 25.81 -20.64
C GLU A 96 -37.21 26.02 -22.16
N HIS A 97 -38.10 26.84 -22.74
CA HIS A 97 -38.04 27.19 -24.15
C HIS A 97 -36.77 27.96 -24.53
N LEU A 98 -36.30 28.87 -23.67
CA LEU A 98 -35.01 29.55 -23.84
C LEU A 98 -33.82 28.58 -23.71
N ILE A 99 -33.88 27.61 -22.80
CA ILE A 99 -32.86 26.56 -22.67
C ILE A 99 -32.84 25.62 -23.88
N ALA A 100 -33.99 25.34 -24.51
CA ALA A 100 -34.06 24.59 -25.77
C ALA A 100 -33.40 25.37 -26.90
N LEU A 101 -33.81 26.62 -27.13
CA LEU A 101 -33.17 27.52 -28.11
C LEU A 101 -31.66 27.67 -27.89
N PHE A 102 -31.21 27.74 -26.64
CA PHE A 102 -29.79 27.84 -26.31
C PHE A 102 -29.00 26.56 -26.68
N LYS A 103 -29.61 25.38 -26.56
CA LYS A 103 -28.96 24.10 -26.90
C LYS A 103 -28.73 23.93 -28.42
N ASP A 104 -29.55 24.58 -29.25
CA ASP A 104 -29.45 24.51 -30.71
C ASP A 104 -28.46 25.53 -31.31
N LEU A 105 -27.97 26.51 -30.52
CA LEU A 105 -26.94 27.46 -30.92
C LEU A 105 -25.54 26.82 -30.99
N SER A 106 -24.66 27.32 -31.86
CA SER A 106 -23.26 26.88 -31.88
C SER A 106 -22.48 27.39 -30.66
N ALA A 107 -21.38 26.71 -30.31
CA ALA A 107 -20.57 27.03 -29.14
C ALA A 107 -19.98 28.47 -29.14
N GLY A 108 -19.89 29.14 -30.29
CA GLY A 108 -19.51 30.56 -30.37
C GLY A 108 -20.68 31.49 -30.02
N GLU A 109 -21.85 31.22 -30.59
CA GLU A 109 -23.08 31.98 -30.34
C GLU A 109 -23.59 31.81 -28.90
N GLN A 110 -23.44 30.62 -28.33
CA GLN A 110 -23.69 30.33 -26.90
C GLN A 110 -22.87 31.23 -25.97
N MET A 111 -21.60 31.50 -26.31
CA MET A 111 -20.71 32.37 -25.51
C MET A 111 -21.04 33.85 -25.69
N ASP A 112 -21.33 34.30 -26.91
CA ASP A 112 -21.78 35.67 -27.18
C ASP A 112 -23.13 35.97 -26.49
N ALA A 113 -24.10 35.05 -26.59
CA ALA A 113 -25.37 35.13 -25.88
C ALA A 113 -25.18 35.20 -24.35
N PHE A 114 -24.29 34.38 -23.77
CA PHE A 114 -23.97 34.49 -22.34
C PHE A 114 -23.36 35.83 -21.96
N SER A 115 -22.42 36.36 -22.77
CA SER A 115 -21.78 37.64 -22.50
C SER A 115 -22.78 38.82 -22.44
N ARG A 116 -23.90 38.71 -23.17
CA ARG A 116 -25.00 39.68 -23.20
C ARG A 116 -26.07 39.43 -22.13
N LEU A 117 -26.29 38.17 -21.72
CA LEU A 117 -27.24 37.85 -20.64
C LEU A 117 -26.75 38.26 -19.25
N ILE A 118 -25.43 38.19 -19.00
CA ILE A 118 -24.84 38.43 -17.67
C ILE A 118 -25.13 39.85 -17.13
N PRO A 119 -25.02 40.94 -17.91
CA PRO A 119 -25.38 42.29 -17.45
C PRO A 119 -26.86 42.49 -17.10
N GLU A 120 -27.77 41.74 -17.71
CA GLU A 120 -29.23 41.91 -17.54
C GLU A 120 -29.84 40.91 -16.54
N SER A 121 -29.04 39.96 -16.02
CA SER A 121 -29.52 38.85 -15.18
C SER A 121 -29.38 39.11 -13.68
N THR A 122 -30.42 38.76 -12.91
CA THR A 122 -30.34 38.80 -11.45
C THR A 122 -29.45 37.68 -10.89
N MET A 123 -28.84 37.92 -9.73
CA MET A 123 -27.93 36.98 -9.05
C MET A 123 -28.57 35.61 -8.73
N ALA A 124 -29.89 35.54 -8.57
CA ALA A 124 -30.62 34.28 -8.40
C ALA A 124 -30.65 33.46 -9.70
N ASN A 125 -30.97 34.10 -10.83
CA ASN A 125 -31.04 33.44 -12.14
C ASN A 125 -29.65 32.95 -12.58
N ILE A 126 -28.60 33.73 -12.31
CA ILE A 126 -27.20 33.33 -12.55
C ILE A 126 -26.83 32.06 -11.76
N ARG A 127 -27.30 31.92 -10.52
CA ARG A 127 -27.07 30.71 -9.70
C ARG A 127 -27.81 29.48 -10.22
N GLN A 128 -29.04 29.63 -10.72
CA GLN A 128 -29.77 28.53 -11.37
C GLN A 128 -29.14 28.11 -12.70
N LEU A 129 -28.80 29.07 -13.57
CA LEU A 129 -28.08 28.80 -14.82
C LEU A 129 -26.77 28.07 -14.55
N ARG A 130 -25.98 28.53 -13.55
CA ARG A 130 -24.77 27.83 -13.14
C ARG A 130 -25.07 26.38 -12.72
N ALA A 131 -26.04 26.15 -11.83
CA ALA A 131 -26.36 24.80 -11.35
C ALA A 131 -26.78 23.81 -12.46
N ILE A 132 -27.44 24.30 -13.52
CA ILE A 132 -27.87 23.50 -14.68
C ILE A 132 -26.70 23.15 -15.60
N ILE A 133 -25.66 24.00 -15.69
CA ILE A 133 -24.57 23.86 -16.68
C ILE A 133 -23.27 23.36 -16.04
N GLU A 134 -23.09 23.44 -14.71
CA GLU A 134 -21.96 22.86 -13.97
C GLU A 134 -21.66 21.39 -14.37
N PRO A 135 -22.67 20.49 -14.57
CA PRO A 135 -22.43 19.13 -15.04
C PRO A 135 -21.88 19.06 -16.49
N HIS A 136 -22.28 19.99 -17.35
CA HIS A 136 -21.78 20.09 -18.73
C HIS A 136 -20.38 20.72 -18.79
N PHE A 137 -20.04 21.58 -17.84
CA PHE A 137 -18.67 22.09 -17.63
C PHE A 137 -17.72 21.08 -16.94
N GLN A 138 -18.19 19.90 -16.48
CA GLN A 138 -17.29 18.80 -16.06
C GLN A 138 -16.53 18.14 -17.22
N ARG A 139 -16.50 18.76 -18.41
CA ARG A 139 -15.41 18.59 -19.38
C ARG A 139 -14.12 19.19 -18.82
N ASP A 140 -13.49 18.42 -17.95
CA ASP A 140 -12.15 18.63 -17.40
C ASP A 140 -11.19 19.20 -18.47
N PHE A 141 -10.72 20.42 -18.19
CA PHE A 141 -9.85 21.23 -19.04
C PHE A 141 -8.66 20.44 -19.60
N LEU A 142 -8.01 19.62 -18.77
CA LEU A 142 -6.79 18.89 -19.15
C LEU A 142 -7.10 17.61 -19.95
N SER A 143 -8.31 17.05 -19.81
CA SER A 143 -8.82 16.01 -20.73
C SER A 143 -9.35 16.57 -22.07
N CYS A 144 -9.64 17.87 -22.15
CA CYS A 144 -10.12 18.51 -23.38
C CYS A 144 -9.02 19.20 -24.21
N LEU A 145 -7.84 19.40 -23.65
CA LEU A 145 -6.67 19.91 -24.37
C LEU A 145 -5.99 18.82 -25.22
N PRO A 146 -5.33 19.21 -26.33
CA PRO A 146 -4.33 18.37 -26.98
C PRO A 146 -3.27 17.89 -25.98
N VAL A 147 -2.85 16.63 -26.09
CA VAL A 147 -1.91 15.96 -25.16
C VAL A 147 -0.62 16.78 -24.96
N GLU A 148 -0.16 17.50 -25.99
CA GLU A 148 1.02 18.37 -25.95
C GLU A 148 0.85 19.61 -25.07
N LEU A 149 -0.35 20.23 -25.08
CA LEU A 149 -0.69 21.34 -24.21
C LEU A 149 -0.91 20.85 -22.77
N GLY A 150 -1.57 19.70 -22.59
CA GLY A 150 -1.65 19.02 -21.30
C GLY A 150 -0.27 18.69 -20.71
N MET A 151 0.65 18.15 -21.51
CA MET A 151 2.04 17.91 -21.11
C MET A 151 2.77 19.19 -20.72
N LYS A 152 2.61 20.29 -21.47
CA LYS A 152 3.22 21.60 -21.12
C LYS A 152 2.70 22.15 -19.78
N ILE A 153 1.41 22.02 -19.50
CA ILE A 153 0.82 22.43 -18.22
C ILE A 153 1.36 21.56 -17.08
N LEU A 154 1.37 20.24 -17.24
CA LEU A 154 1.86 19.30 -16.23
C LEU A 154 3.38 19.41 -15.99
N HIS A 155 4.17 19.79 -16.99
CA HIS A 155 5.61 20.04 -16.84
C HIS A 155 5.90 21.23 -15.88
N ASN A 156 4.99 22.19 -15.75
CA ASN A 156 5.15 23.33 -14.85
C ASN A 156 4.74 23.01 -13.39
N LEU A 157 4.24 21.80 -13.11
CA LEU A 157 3.88 21.36 -11.76
C LEU A 157 5.06 20.64 -11.08
N ASN A 158 5.23 20.84 -9.78
CA ASN A 158 6.18 20.05 -9.00
C ASN A 158 5.71 18.58 -8.86
N GLY A 159 6.63 17.68 -8.50
CA GLY A 159 6.34 16.25 -8.41
C GLY A 159 5.27 15.86 -7.37
N TYR A 160 5.09 16.65 -6.30
CA TYR A 160 4.05 16.43 -5.29
C TYR A 160 2.65 16.76 -5.84
N ASP A 161 2.50 17.86 -6.58
CA ASP A 161 1.25 18.17 -7.25
C ASP A 161 0.98 17.23 -8.44
N LEU A 162 2.01 16.71 -9.12
CA LEU A 162 1.81 15.59 -10.07
C LEU A 162 1.35 14.28 -9.40
N MET A 163 1.76 14.02 -8.14
CA MET A 163 1.22 12.91 -7.36
C MET A 163 -0.24 13.11 -6.97
N LYS A 164 -0.70 14.36 -6.79
CA LYS A 164 -2.14 14.68 -6.64
C LYS A 164 -2.88 14.55 -7.97
N VAL A 165 -2.32 15.06 -9.08
CA VAL A 165 -2.87 14.92 -10.44
C VAL A 165 -3.18 13.45 -10.74
N ALA A 166 -2.27 12.54 -10.37
CA ALA A 166 -2.44 11.10 -10.55
C ALA A 166 -3.62 10.47 -9.78
N GLN A 167 -4.28 11.22 -8.88
CA GLN A 167 -5.43 10.79 -8.07
C GLN A 167 -6.76 11.42 -8.55
N VAL A 168 -6.72 12.50 -9.36
CA VAL A 168 -7.91 13.26 -9.77
C VAL A 168 -8.84 12.46 -10.71
N SER A 169 -8.30 11.79 -11.73
CA SER A 169 -9.10 11.03 -12.70
C SER A 169 -8.32 9.92 -13.40
N LYS A 170 -9.02 8.96 -14.05
CA LYS A 170 -8.38 7.93 -14.91
C LYS A 170 -7.48 8.57 -15.98
N ASN A 171 -7.92 9.68 -16.57
CA ASN A 171 -7.18 10.41 -17.62
C ASN A 171 -5.95 11.14 -17.06
N TRP A 172 -6.10 11.86 -15.95
CA TRP A 172 -4.99 12.57 -15.30
C TRP A 172 -3.93 11.59 -14.79
N LYS A 173 -4.35 10.43 -14.28
CA LYS A 173 -3.45 9.32 -13.96
C LYS A 173 -2.65 8.87 -15.19
N LEU A 174 -3.29 8.65 -16.34
CA LEU A 174 -2.61 8.26 -17.58
C LEU A 174 -1.63 9.34 -18.07
N MET A 175 -2.04 10.61 -18.09
CA MET A 175 -1.17 11.75 -18.42
C MET A 175 0.03 11.84 -17.46
N SER A 176 -0.18 11.56 -16.17
CA SER A 176 0.88 11.50 -15.17
C SER A 176 1.80 10.27 -15.30
N GLU A 177 1.55 9.29 -16.16
CA GLU A 177 2.49 8.20 -16.47
C GLU A 177 3.31 8.51 -17.75
N ILE A 178 3.30 9.76 -18.26
CA ILE A 178 4.19 10.20 -19.33
C ILE A 178 5.59 10.48 -18.74
N ASP A 179 6.51 9.55 -18.99
CA ASP A 179 7.89 9.52 -18.44
C ASP A 179 8.67 10.82 -18.63
N LYS A 180 8.51 11.50 -19.78
CA LYS A 180 9.17 12.78 -20.10
C LYS A 180 8.92 13.89 -19.07
N ILE A 181 7.77 13.88 -18.39
CA ILE A 181 7.42 14.88 -17.37
C ILE A 181 8.23 14.64 -16.08
N TRP A 182 8.45 13.37 -15.72
CA TRP A 182 9.23 13.01 -14.54
C TRP A 182 10.74 13.16 -14.79
N LYS A 183 11.18 12.96 -16.03
CA LYS A 183 12.57 13.17 -16.43
C LYS A 183 13.08 14.61 -16.23
N SER A 184 12.20 15.62 -16.37
CA SER A 184 12.54 17.03 -16.10
C SER A 184 12.42 17.42 -14.62
N LEU A 185 11.59 16.73 -13.84
CA LEU A 185 11.38 16.98 -12.40
C LEU A 185 12.31 16.19 -11.47
N GLY A 186 12.91 15.10 -11.97
CA GLY A 186 13.94 14.38 -11.22
C GLY A 186 15.19 15.24 -11.10
N ASP A 187 15.43 15.78 -9.91
CA ASP A 187 16.75 16.30 -9.50
C ASP A 187 17.83 15.21 -9.75
N GLU A 188 19.06 15.60 -10.09
CA GLU A 188 20.10 14.61 -10.44
C GLU A 188 20.43 13.70 -9.24
N ALA A 189 20.32 14.23 -8.02
CA ALA A 189 20.42 13.47 -6.78
C ALA A 189 19.43 12.29 -6.71
N PHE A 190 18.20 12.44 -7.24
CA PHE A 190 17.17 11.40 -7.22
C PHE A 190 17.28 10.40 -8.37
N LYS A 191 17.92 10.79 -9.50
CA LYS A 191 18.16 9.91 -10.65
C LYS A 191 19.25 8.87 -10.37
N ASN A 192 20.17 9.17 -9.47
CA ASN A 192 21.41 8.41 -9.24
C ASN A 192 21.36 7.41 -8.07
N HIS A 193 20.17 7.08 -7.54
CA HIS A 193 20.05 5.98 -6.57
C HIS A 193 20.43 4.63 -7.22
N PRO A 194 21.23 3.76 -6.54
CA PRO A 194 21.52 2.41 -7.03
C PRO A 194 20.23 1.59 -7.19
N PRO A 195 20.20 0.51 -7.99
CA PRO A 195 19.01 -0.36 -8.08
C PRO A 195 18.60 -0.90 -6.69
N PRO A 196 17.32 -1.27 -6.46
CA PRO A 196 16.88 -1.77 -5.16
C PRO A 196 17.63 -3.05 -4.76
N SER A 197 18.28 -3.02 -3.59
CA SER A 197 19.00 -4.15 -3.01
C SER A 197 18.06 -5.04 -2.18
N ASP A 198 18.11 -6.36 -2.37
CA ASP A 198 17.29 -7.33 -1.62
C ASP A 198 17.95 -7.69 -0.27
N ARG A 199 18.11 -6.68 0.62
CA ARG A 199 18.58 -6.77 2.01
C ARG A 199 17.58 -7.49 2.93
N VAL A 200 17.26 -8.73 2.57
CA VAL A 200 16.03 -9.43 2.99
C VAL A 200 16.30 -10.65 3.88
N ARG A 201 17.54 -11.16 3.89
CA ARG A 201 17.95 -12.48 4.44
C ARG A 201 19.27 -12.39 5.24
N GLY A 202 19.59 -13.44 5.98
CA GLY A 202 20.91 -13.60 6.62
C GLY A 202 21.13 -12.59 7.75
N ALA A 203 22.23 -11.83 7.72
CA ALA A 203 22.53 -10.82 8.75
C ALA A 203 21.48 -9.69 8.83
N TRP A 204 20.69 -9.47 7.77
CA TRP A 204 19.57 -8.51 7.74
C TRP A 204 18.23 -9.12 8.21
N GLU A 205 18.17 -10.45 8.35
CA GLU A 205 17.03 -11.18 8.90
C GLU A 205 17.19 -11.44 10.41
N ALA A 206 18.44 -11.62 10.85
CA ALA A 206 18.86 -11.47 12.23
C ALA A 206 18.89 -9.98 12.64
N THR A 207 17.70 -9.39 12.78
CA THR A 207 17.48 -7.97 13.13
C THR A 207 18.40 -7.48 14.23
N ALA A 208 18.86 -6.23 14.15
CA ALA A 208 19.83 -5.62 15.06
C ALA A 208 19.31 -5.31 16.49
N VAL A 209 18.46 -6.17 17.04
CA VAL A 209 18.18 -6.29 18.48
C VAL A 209 19.35 -7.03 19.16
N ALA A 210 20.57 -6.53 18.95
CA ALA A 210 21.70 -6.90 19.76
C ALA A 210 21.50 -6.29 21.16
N ALA A 211 21.79 -7.04 22.22
CA ALA A 211 21.75 -6.49 23.57
C ALA A 211 22.67 -5.25 23.64
N GLY A 212 22.14 -4.13 24.13
CA GLY A 212 22.83 -2.83 24.16
C GLY A 212 22.46 -1.86 23.03
N VAL A 213 21.67 -2.26 22.03
CA VAL A 213 21.35 -1.43 20.84
C VAL A 213 19.84 -1.18 20.69
N VAL A 214 19.45 0.09 20.67
CA VAL A 214 18.08 0.55 20.38
C VAL A 214 18.05 1.30 19.05
N ILE A 215 17.17 0.88 18.13
CA ILE A 215 16.89 1.56 16.86
C ILE A 215 15.43 2.06 16.91
N PRO A 216 15.18 3.37 17.06
CA PRO A 216 13.83 3.93 17.10
C PRO A 216 13.03 3.63 15.84
N ASP A 217 11.74 3.32 16.02
CA ASP A 217 10.77 2.97 14.96
C ASP A 217 11.22 1.83 14.01
N HIS A 218 12.03 0.88 14.48
CA HIS A 218 12.35 -0.34 13.72
C HIS A 218 11.15 -1.30 13.70
N VAL A 219 10.76 -1.82 12.52
CA VAL A 219 9.67 -2.81 12.41
C VAL A 219 10.14 -4.17 12.93
N GLN A 220 9.34 -4.87 13.76
CA GLN A 220 9.78 -6.19 14.26
C GLN A 220 9.73 -7.28 13.15
N PRO A 221 10.58 -8.31 13.20
CA PRO A 221 10.70 -9.29 12.10
C PRO A 221 9.41 -10.10 11.87
N CYS A 222 8.61 -10.32 12.91
CA CYS A 222 7.28 -10.92 12.82
C CYS A 222 6.31 -10.03 12.02
N GLU A 223 6.29 -8.72 12.27
CA GLU A 223 5.48 -7.73 11.56
C GLU A 223 5.97 -7.54 10.11
N LEU A 224 7.28 -7.52 9.89
CA LEU A 224 7.90 -7.53 8.56
C LEU A 224 7.43 -8.72 7.74
N ASN A 225 7.41 -9.93 8.32
CA ASN A 225 6.93 -11.12 7.61
C ASN A 225 5.42 -11.06 7.33
N ILE A 226 4.59 -10.55 8.26
CA ILE A 226 3.17 -10.28 8.00
C ILE A 226 3.00 -9.24 6.88
N HIS A 227 3.80 -8.17 6.86
CA HIS A 227 3.70 -7.09 5.87
C HIS A 227 4.23 -7.53 4.49
N ARG A 228 5.28 -8.38 4.44
CA ARG A 228 5.75 -9.08 3.23
C ARG A 228 4.66 -10.01 2.70
N PHE A 229 4.05 -10.84 3.56
CA PHE A 229 2.95 -11.75 3.21
C PHE A 229 1.72 -11.00 2.68
N MET A 230 1.29 -9.91 3.33
CA MET A 230 0.20 -9.07 2.84
C MET A 230 0.53 -8.34 1.53
N LYS A 231 1.80 -8.01 1.26
CA LYS A 231 2.25 -7.49 -0.05
C LYS A 231 2.27 -8.57 -1.13
N LEU A 232 2.46 -9.85 -0.78
CA LEU A 232 2.40 -10.97 -1.73
C LEU A 232 0.95 -11.38 -2.04
N GLN A 233 0.03 -11.33 -1.06
CA GLN A 233 -1.37 -11.72 -1.27
C GLN A 233 -2.27 -10.65 -1.93
N LYS A 234 -1.88 -9.36 -1.93
CA LYS A 234 -2.76 -8.26 -2.41
C LYS A 234 -2.55 -7.84 -3.87
N PHE A 235 -1.56 -8.40 -4.57
CA PHE A 235 -1.10 -7.88 -5.86
C PHE A 235 -1.13 -8.98 -6.92
N GLY A 236 -2.19 -8.98 -7.73
CA GLY A 236 -2.21 -9.66 -9.03
C GLY A 236 -1.29 -8.97 -10.05
N ASP A 237 -1.43 -9.31 -11.32
CA ASP A 237 -0.47 -8.96 -12.37
C ASP A 237 0.01 -7.51 -12.37
N ILE A 238 1.34 -7.39 -12.42
CA ILE A 238 2.07 -6.19 -12.03
C ILE A 238 2.41 -5.37 -13.27
N TYR A 239 2.09 -4.08 -13.24
CA TYR A 239 2.50 -3.14 -14.28
C TYR A 239 3.71 -2.30 -13.85
N ASP A 240 4.71 -2.26 -14.73
CA ASP A 240 5.90 -1.42 -14.60
C ASP A 240 5.52 0.05 -14.89
N ARG A 241 5.61 0.93 -13.88
CA ARG A 241 5.42 2.38 -14.08
C ARG A 241 6.42 2.94 -15.08
N ALA A 242 6.12 4.14 -15.59
CA ALA A 242 7.10 4.97 -16.28
C ALA A 242 8.44 5.03 -15.48
N PRO A 243 9.60 4.68 -16.09
CA PRO A 243 10.85 4.50 -15.35
C PRO A 243 11.26 5.66 -14.45
N ASP A 244 11.26 6.89 -14.95
CA ASP A 244 11.67 8.07 -14.18
C ASP A 244 10.61 8.46 -13.13
N LYS A 245 9.33 8.14 -13.35
CA LYS A 245 8.31 8.21 -12.29
C LYS A 245 8.55 7.18 -11.20
N SER A 246 8.94 5.96 -11.56
CA SER A 246 9.23 4.88 -10.61
C SER A 246 10.46 5.20 -9.75
N ARG A 247 11.47 5.85 -10.35
CA ARG A 247 12.64 6.41 -9.67
C ARG A 247 12.24 7.55 -8.73
N TYR A 248 11.49 8.55 -9.22
CA TYR A 248 11.01 9.67 -8.40
C TYR A 248 10.22 9.15 -7.18
N LEU A 249 9.22 8.29 -7.39
CA LEU A 249 8.40 7.75 -6.30
C LEU A 249 9.17 6.80 -5.36
N ARG A 250 10.28 6.20 -5.80
CA ARG A 250 11.20 5.46 -4.92
C ARG A 250 12.05 6.44 -4.10
N ALA A 251 12.62 7.47 -4.72
CA ALA A 251 13.40 8.51 -4.04
C ALA A 251 12.57 9.22 -2.96
N ASP A 252 11.37 9.69 -3.32
CA ASP A 252 10.35 10.27 -2.45
C ASP A 252 9.88 9.30 -1.34
N LYS A 253 10.03 7.98 -1.50
CA LYS A 253 9.80 6.99 -0.43
C LYS A 253 11.03 6.79 0.46
N ILE A 254 12.24 6.73 -0.11
CA ILE A 254 13.52 6.67 0.61
C ILE A 254 13.69 7.90 1.51
N GLU A 255 13.42 9.10 0.99
CA GLU A 255 13.47 10.35 1.74
C GLU A 255 12.47 10.35 2.91
N ARG A 256 11.26 9.78 2.72
CA ARG A 256 10.34 9.55 3.84
C ARG A 256 10.81 8.42 4.79
N ASN A 257 11.60 7.45 4.34
CA ASN A 257 12.16 6.41 5.22
C ASN A 257 13.21 7.01 6.17
N TRP A 258 14.09 7.87 5.65
CA TRP A 258 14.99 8.67 6.48
C TRP A 258 14.20 9.57 7.44
N ASN A 259 13.21 10.33 6.95
CA ASN A 259 12.47 11.29 7.76
C ASN A 259 11.56 10.67 8.84
N SER A 260 10.65 9.76 8.49
CA SER A 260 9.52 9.45 9.38
C SER A 260 8.84 8.09 9.23
N ASN A 261 9.12 7.29 8.19
CA ASN A 261 8.65 5.91 8.16
C ASN A 261 9.49 5.05 9.11
N ASN A 262 8.94 3.92 9.52
CA ASN A 262 9.64 2.89 10.26
C ASN A 262 10.87 2.37 9.47
N ILE A 263 11.94 2.04 10.18
CA ILE A 263 13.16 1.44 9.60
C ILE A 263 12.85 -0.03 9.28
N MET A 264 13.09 -0.42 8.02
CA MET A 264 12.59 -1.68 7.44
C MET A 264 13.59 -2.85 7.54
N GLY A 265 14.85 -2.57 7.83
CA GLY A 265 15.90 -3.57 7.98
C GLY A 265 17.11 -3.00 8.73
N SER A 266 17.79 -3.87 9.47
CA SER A 266 19.04 -3.56 10.16
C SER A 266 19.91 -4.81 10.27
N ALA A 267 21.22 -4.63 10.32
CA ALA A 267 22.20 -5.72 10.46
C ALA A 267 23.35 -5.30 11.39
N VAL A 268 24.03 -6.28 11.98
CA VAL A 268 25.20 -6.07 12.86
C VAL A 268 26.39 -6.88 12.38
N LEU A 269 27.46 -6.18 12.01
CA LEU A 269 28.71 -6.77 11.54
C LEU A 269 29.73 -6.77 12.71
N ARG A 270 30.00 -7.95 13.28
CA ARG A 270 30.88 -8.11 14.45
C ARG A 270 32.32 -8.41 14.03
N GLY A 271 33.28 -7.67 14.58
CA GLY A 271 34.71 -7.87 14.30
C GLY A 271 35.54 -6.61 14.60
N HIS A 272 36.87 -6.76 14.63
CA HIS A 272 37.80 -5.83 15.29
C HIS A 272 37.54 -5.78 16.82
N GLU A 273 37.37 -6.96 17.42
CA GLU A 273 37.12 -7.16 18.86
C GLU A 273 38.17 -6.43 19.73
N ASP A 274 37.73 -5.79 20.81
CA ASP A 274 38.51 -4.94 21.73
C ASP A 274 39.33 -3.79 21.08
N HIS A 275 39.14 -3.54 19.79
CA HIS A 275 39.92 -2.59 18.99
C HIS A 275 39.07 -1.46 18.39
N VAL A 276 39.72 -0.37 17.96
CA VAL A 276 39.03 0.82 17.42
C VAL A 276 38.92 0.75 15.90
N ILE A 277 37.73 1.00 15.34
CA ILE A 277 37.54 1.20 13.90
C ILE A 277 37.91 2.67 13.58
N THR A 278 39.11 2.86 13.04
CA THR A 278 39.71 4.19 12.83
C THR A 278 39.28 4.83 11.51
N CYS A 279 38.96 4.01 10.51
CA CYS A 279 38.50 4.43 9.18
C CYS A 279 37.47 3.45 8.62
N MET A 280 36.48 3.99 7.91
CA MET A 280 35.40 3.24 7.28
C MET A 280 35.06 3.88 5.93
N GLN A 281 34.90 3.06 4.90
CA GLN A 281 34.60 3.45 3.52
C GLN A 281 33.53 2.52 2.93
N ILE A 282 32.79 3.01 1.94
CA ILE A 282 31.76 2.25 1.22
C ILE A 282 31.88 2.48 -0.29
N HIS A 283 31.72 1.41 -1.08
CA HIS A 283 31.65 1.45 -2.54
C HIS A 283 30.76 0.30 -3.01
N ASP A 284 29.65 0.63 -3.68
CA ASP A 284 28.59 -0.30 -4.06
C ASP A 284 28.14 -1.24 -2.91
N ASP A 285 28.35 -2.56 -3.02
CA ASP A 285 28.06 -3.59 -2.01
C ASP A 285 29.24 -3.84 -1.02
N LEU A 286 30.36 -3.14 -1.19
CA LEU A 286 31.55 -3.33 -0.35
C LEU A 286 31.64 -2.26 0.74
N LEU A 287 31.54 -2.69 2.00
CA LEU A 287 32.00 -1.92 3.15
C LEU A 287 33.45 -2.30 3.46
N VAL A 288 34.29 -1.32 3.79
CA VAL A 288 35.67 -1.55 4.26
C VAL A 288 35.89 -0.85 5.58
N THR A 289 36.18 -1.61 6.63
CA THR A 289 36.62 -1.11 7.94
C THR A 289 38.13 -1.30 8.08
N GLY A 290 38.83 -0.32 8.63
CA GLY A 290 40.23 -0.43 9.04
C GLY A 290 40.37 -0.08 10.52
N SER A 291 41.25 -0.80 11.22
CA SER A 291 41.33 -0.75 12.68
C SER A 291 42.76 -0.69 13.21
N ASP A 292 42.91 -0.31 14.48
CA ASP A 292 44.18 -0.42 15.18
C ASP A 292 44.59 -1.87 15.53
N ASP A 293 43.76 -2.88 15.23
CA ASP A 293 44.10 -4.32 15.22
C ASP A 293 45.11 -4.74 14.13
N ASN A 294 45.64 -3.77 13.36
CA ASN A 294 46.55 -3.92 12.22
C ASN A 294 45.90 -4.50 10.94
N THR A 295 44.58 -4.72 10.91
CA THR A 295 43.87 -5.29 9.75
C THR A 295 42.88 -4.32 9.11
N LEU A 296 42.38 -4.71 7.94
CA LEU A 296 41.12 -4.21 7.41
C LEU A 296 40.16 -5.39 7.19
N LYS A 297 38.86 -5.17 7.36
CA LYS A 297 37.81 -6.13 6.99
C LYS A 297 37.00 -5.57 5.84
N VAL A 298 36.86 -6.37 4.79
CA VAL A 298 36.01 -6.12 3.63
C VAL A 298 34.76 -6.94 3.81
N TRP A 299 33.59 -6.29 3.82
CA TRP A 299 32.30 -6.91 4.07
C TRP A 299 31.44 -6.82 2.82
N CYS A 300 30.70 -7.89 2.52
CA CYS A 300 29.61 -7.89 1.54
C CYS A 300 28.35 -7.41 2.25
N ILE A 301 27.80 -6.27 1.86
CA ILE A 301 26.70 -5.60 2.56
C ILE A 301 25.41 -6.41 2.47
N ASP A 302 25.02 -6.86 1.27
CA ASP A 302 23.75 -7.58 1.06
C ASP A 302 23.69 -8.94 1.77
N LYS A 303 24.84 -9.56 2.05
CA LYS A 303 24.94 -10.77 2.89
C LYS A 303 25.15 -10.47 4.38
N GLY A 304 25.85 -9.38 4.67
CA GLY A 304 26.41 -9.03 5.98
C GLY A 304 27.51 -9.97 6.47
N GLU A 305 28.36 -10.45 5.55
CA GLU A 305 29.46 -11.38 5.82
C GLU A 305 30.82 -10.73 5.55
N VAL A 306 31.87 -11.15 6.28
CA VAL A 306 33.26 -10.80 5.95
C VAL A 306 33.65 -11.48 4.65
N LYS A 307 33.86 -10.71 3.58
CA LYS A 307 34.41 -11.18 2.32
C LYS A 307 35.91 -11.48 2.48
N TYR A 308 36.67 -10.55 3.08
CA TYR A 308 38.11 -10.69 3.34
C TYR A 308 38.52 -10.04 4.66
N THR A 309 39.53 -10.60 5.34
CA THR A 309 40.35 -9.86 6.33
C THR A 309 41.72 -9.63 5.71
N LEU A 310 42.04 -8.36 5.43
CA LEU A 310 43.28 -7.91 4.82
C LEU A 310 44.35 -7.77 5.91
N SER A 311 45.11 -8.85 6.10
CA SER A 311 46.22 -8.94 7.07
C SER A 311 47.55 -8.70 6.38
N GLY A 312 48.45 -7.91 6.99
CA GLY A 312 49.80 -7.69 6.46
C GLY A 312 50.41 -6.31 6.71
N HIS A 313 49.69 -5.38 7.35
CA HIS A 313 50.31 -4.28 8.07
C HIS A 313 50.91 -4.80 9.41
N THR A 314 51.96 -4.14 9.90
CA THR A 314 52.60 -4.46 11.20
C THR A 314 52.33 -3.40 12.27
N GLY A 315 51.31 -2.57 12.03
CA GLY A 315 50.85 -1.51 12.91
C GLY A 315 49.41 -1.12 12.57
N GLY A 316 48.69 -0.55 13.53
CA GLY A 316 47.30 -0.13 13.38
C GLY A 316 47.06 0.75 12.14
N VAL A 317 45.97 0.47 11.43
CA VAL A 317 45.49 1.24 10.27
C VAL A 317 44.81 2.51 10.78
N TRP A 318 45.00 3.65 10.09
CA TRP A 318 44.46 4.95 10.51
C TRP A 318 43.70 5.72 9.42
N THR A 319 43.80 5.26 8.18
CA THR A 319 43.17 5.88 7.02
C THR A 319 43.09 4.87 5.87
N SER A 320 41.99 4.90 5.13
CA SER A 320 41.76 4.04 3.97
C SER A 320 40.97 4.77 2.89
N GLN A 321 41.09 4.30 1.65
CA GLN A 321 40.31 4.75 0.49
C GLN A 321 39.93 3.53 -0.36
N ILE A 322 38.87 3.67 -1.16
CA ILE A 322 38.52 2.75 -2.24
C ILE A 322 38.63 3.52 -3.55
N SER A 323 39.27 2.93 -4.56
CA SER A 323 39.38 3.55 -5.88
C SER A 323 38.01 3.80 -6.50
N GLN A 324 37.83 4.91 -7.21
CA GLN A 324 36.54 5.25 -7.87
C GLN A 324 36.04 4.15 -8.82
N CYS A 325 36.95 3.39 -9.44
CA CYS A 325 36.64 2.24 -10.32
C CYS A 325 36.40 0.92 -9.57
N GLY A 326 36.33 0.91 -8.24
CA GLY A 326 36.04 -0.27 -7.42
C GLY A 326 37.11 -1.38 -7.45
N ARG A 327 38.28 -1.19 -8.07
CA ARG A 327 39.33 -2.22 -8.25
C ARG A 327 40.32 -2.34 -7.08
N PHE A 328 40.60 -1.24 -6.40
CA PHE A 328 41.65 -1.17 -5.38
C PHE A 328 41.11 -0.64 -4.05
N ILE A 329 41.52 -1.28 -2.95
CA ILE A 329 41.48 -0.73 -1.59
C ILE A 329 42.88 -0.24 -1.27
N VAL A 330 42.99 0.91 -0.61
CA VAL A 330 44.27 1.46 -0.15
C VAL A 330 44.19 1.72 1.35
N SER A 331 45.23 1.36 2.10
CA SER A 331 45.31 1.53 3.56
C SER A 331 46.64 2.14 4.01
N GLY A 332 46.60 3.01 5.02
CA GLY A 332 47.77 3.66 5.63
C GLY A 332 47.84 3.42 7.14
N SER A 333 49.04 3.14 7.64
CA SER A 333 49.26 2.57 8.98
C SER A 333 50.34 3.31 9.80
N THR A 334 50.40 3.02 11.11
CA THR A 334 51.54 3.33 11.99
C THR A 334 52.83 2.61 11.60
N ASP A 335 52.76 1.52 10.82
CA ASP A 335 53.94 0.84 10.24
C ASP A 335 54.69 1.64 9.17
N ARG A 336 54.19 2.85 8.86
CA ARG A 336 54.76 3.85 7.94
C ARG A 336 54.61 3.49 6.46
N THR A 337 53.96 2.37 6.15
CA THR A 337 53.67 1.94 4.78
C THR A 337 52.26 2.34 4.35
N VAL A 338 52.06 2.34 3.03
CA VAL A 338 50.74 2.31 2.42
C VAL A 338 50.59 1.01 1.66
N LYS A 339 49.48 0.30 1.80
CA LYS A 339 49.23 -0.97 1.10
C LYS A 339 48.07 -0.84 0.13
N VAL A 340 48.25 -1.40 -1.06
CA VAL A 340 47.26 -1.48 -2.13
C VAL A 340 46.80 -2.92 -2.24
N TRP A 341 45.50 -3.14 -2.14
CA TRP A 341 44.86 -4.45 -2.13
C TRP A 341 43.84 -4.54 -3.27
N SER A 342 43.72 -5.72 -3.86
CA SER A 342 42.68 -6.03 -4.84
C SER A 342 41.33 -6.23 -4.15
N THR A 343 40.27 -5.58 -4.66
CA THR A 343 38.88 -5.79 -4.19
C THR A 343 38.29 -7.12 -4.67
N ALA A 344 38.84 -7.66 -5.77
CA ALA A 344 38.31 -8.84 -6.44
C ALA A 344 38.51 -10.10 -5.58
N ASP A 345 39.73 -10.29 -5.06
CA ASP A 345 40.22 -11.49 -4.35
C ASP A 345 40.85 -11.20 -2.96
N GLY A 346 41.02 -9.94 -2.57
CA GLY A 346 41.63 -9.55 -1.30
C GLY A 346 43.17 -9.61 -1.28
N SER A 347 43.83 -9.85 -2.41
CA SER A 347 45.30 -9.97 -2.46
C SER A 347 46.02 -8.64 -2.23
N LEU A 348 47.18 -8.70 -1.59
CA LEU A 348 48.10 -7.56 -1.45
C LEU A 348 48.87 -7.37 -2.77
N LEU A 349 48.61 -6.27 -3.47
CA LEU A 349 49.25 -5.96 -4.75
C LEU A 349 50.57 -5.20 -4.55
N HIS A 350 50.55 -4.12 -3.78
CA HIS A 350 51.70 -3.24 -3.56
C HIS A 350 51.86 -2.88 -2.07
N THR A 351 53.11 -2.78 -1.60
CA THR A 351 53.44 -2.09 -0.33
C THR A 351 54.33 -0.89 -0.67
N LEU A 352 53.73 0.30 -0.64
CA LEU A 352 54.38 1.56 -0.95
C LEU A 352 55.21 2.02 0.27
N GLN A 353 56.51 2.16 0.06
CA GLN A 353 57.51 2.48 1.10
C GLN A 353 58.06 3.91 0.89
N GLY A 354 58.25 4.66 1.98
CA GLY A 354 58.93 5.96 1.92
C GLY A 354 58.50 6.98 2.97
N HIS A 355 57.31 6.85 3.57
CA HIS A 355 57.00 7.60 4.79
C HIS A 355 57.85 7.08 5.95
N THR A 356 58.23 7.97 6.87
CA THR A 356 59.10 7.65 8.02
C THR A 356 58.34 7.67 9.36
N SER A 357 57.06 8.06 9.33
CA SER A 357 56.15 8.05 10.46
C SER A 357 54.74 7.59 10.03
N THR A 358 53.78 7.63 10.95
CA THR A 358 52.39 7.18 10.71
C THR A 358 51.75 7.89 9.52
N VAL A 359 51.27 7.13 8.54
CA VAL A 359 50.41 7.66 7.47
C VAL A 359 49.06 8.02 8.08
N ARG A 360 48.73 9.31 8.18
CA ARG A 360 47.58 9.78 8.95
C ARG A 360 46.35 10.05 8.10
N CYS A 361 46.53 10.47 6.85
CA CYS A 361 45.43 10.80 5.95
C CYS A 361 45.80 10.47 4.49
N MET A 362 44.80 10.23 3.66
CA MET A 362 44.98 10.07 2.21
C MET A 362 43.75 10.51 1.42
N ALA A 363 43.97 10.99 0.20
CA ALA A 363 42.96 11.33 -0.80
C ALA A 363 43.36 10.74 -2.16
N MET A 364 42.39 10.39 -3.01
CA MET A 364 42.63 9.66 -4.25
C MET A 364 41.73 10.18 -5.38
N ALA A 365 42.29 10.35 -6.57
CA ALA A 365 41.57 10.70 -7.79
C ALA A 365 42.15 9.92 -8.98
N GLY A 366 41.30 9.25 -9.76
CA GLY A 366 41.76 8.34 -10.82
C GLY A 366 42.61 7.19 -10.29
N SER A 367 43.81 6.99 -10.86
CA SER A 367 44.84 6.06 -10.32
C SER A 367 45.77 6.71 -9.29
N ILE A 368 45.66 8.03 -9.06
CA ILE A 368 46.63 8.80 -8.30
C ILE A 368 46.17 8.95 -6.85
N LEU A 369 47.09 8.66 -5.92
CA LEU A 369 46.89 8.70 -4.48
C LEU A 369 47.84 9.72 -3.85
N VAL A 370 47.33 10.55 -2.95
CA VAL A 370 48.13 11.44 -2.11
C VAL A 370 48.00 11.03 -0.66
N THR A 371 49.12 10.77 0.03
CA THR A 371 49.16 10.37 1.43
C THR A 371 49.89 11.41 2.27
N GLY A 372 49.28 11.86 3.38
CA GLY A 372 49.86 12.77 4.35
C GLY A 372 50.23 12.07 5.66
N SER A 373 51.41 12.37 6.19
CA SER A 373 52.04 11.63 7.29
C SER A 373 52.41 12.51 8.48
N ARG A 374 52.64 11.85 9.63
CA ARG A 374 53.26 12.47 10.81
C ARG A 374 54.72 12.88 10.60
N ASP A 375 55.36 12.47 9.49
CA ASP A 375 56.71 12.89 9.08
C ASP A 375 56.79 14.27 8.37
N THR A 376 55.70 15.04 8.43
CA THR A 376 55.53 16.38 7.84
C THR A 376 55.57 16.45 6.31
N THR A 377 55.69 15.31 5.62
CA THR A 377 55.56 15.23 4.15
C THR A 377 54.17 14.79 3.71
N LEU A 378 53.84 15.09 2.45
CA LEU A 378 52.91 14.28 1.68
C LEU A 378 53.65 13.56 0.54
N ARG A 379 53.18 12.39 0.13
CA ARG A 379 53.69 11.64 -1.03
C ARG A 379 52.57 11.38 -2.02
N VAL A 380 52.91 11.46 -3.31
CA VAL A 380 52.03 11.19 -4.44
C VAL A 380 52.47 9.88 -5.09
N TRP A 381 51.51 8.99 -5.35
CA TRP A 381 51.74 7.64 -5.85
C TRP A 381 50.77 7.32 -7.00
N ASP A 382 51.20 6.46 -7.91
CA ASP A 382 50.31 5.75 -8.81
C ASP A 382 49.95 4.39 -8.20
N VAL A 383 48.66 4.15 -7.96
CA VAL A 383 48.13 2.98 -7.25
C VAL A 383 48.18 1.71 -8.09
N GLU A 384 48.10 1.84 -9.41
CA GLU A 384 48.03 0.71 -10.33
C GLU A 384 49.42 0.09 -10.57
N THR A 385 50.44 0.94 -10.76
CA THR A 385 51.85 0.55 -10.94
C THR A 385 52.64 0.45 -9.62
N GLY A 386 52.08 0.93 -8.51
CA GLY A 386 52.73 0.96 -7.19
C GLY A 386 53.89 1.96 -7.10
N ARG A 387 53.99 2.91 -8.03
CA ARG A 387 55.13 3.82 -8.15
C ARG A 387 54.98 5.08 -7.32
N HIS A 388 56.06 5.48 -6.66
CA HIS A 388 56.21 6.83 -6.12
C HIS A 388 56.40 7.84 -7.26
N LEU A 389 55.65 8.94 -7.25
CA LEU A 389 55.71 9.99 -8.27
C LEU A 389 56.43 11.24 -7.76
N THR A 390 56.00 11.81 -6.63
CA THR A 390 56.64 12.99 -6.03
C THR A 390 56.39 13.11 -4.53
N THR A 391 57.19 13.92 -3.83
CA THR A 391 57.05 14.20 -2.39
C THR A 391 56.90 15.69 -2.16
N LEU A 392 55.77 16.08 -1.55
CA LEU A 392 55.44 17.45 -1.20
C LEU A 392 56.10 17.78 0.15
N HIS A 393 57.09 18.68 0.10
CA HIS A 393 57.86 19.14 1.25
C HIS A 393 57.51 20.59 1.57
N GLY A 394 57.32 20.93 2.85
CA GLY A 394 57.07 22.31 3.28
C GLY A 394 55.99 22.51 4.35
N HIS A 395 55.38 21.43 4.87
CA HIS A 395 54.78 21.45 6.20
C HIS A 395 55.87 21.24 7.26
N HIS A 396 55.76 21.95 8.39
CA HIS A 396 56.72 21.93 9.50
C HIS A 396 56.28 21.06 10.68
N ALA A 397 55.09 20.46 10.60
CA ALA A 397 54.58 19.49 11.56
C ALA A 397 53.71 18.44 10.85
N ALA A 398 53.23 17.45 11.61
CA ALA A 398 52.41 16.35 11.10
C ALA A 398 51.23 16.82 10.22
N VAL A 399 51.08 16.21 9.04
CA VAL A 399 49.93 16.44 8.15
C VAL A 399 48.75 15.65 8.68
N ARG A 400 47.63 16.31 8.96
CA ARG A 400 46.45 15.72 9.62
C ARG A 400 45.31 15.41 8.66
N CYS A 401 45.13 16.22 7.62
CA CYS A 401 44.08 16.11 6.64
C CYS A 401 44.59 16.49 5.25
N VAL A 402 44.01 15.88 4.21
CA VAL A 402 44.34 16.12 2.80
C VAL A 402 43.08 15.93 1.94
N GLN A 403 42.97 16.72 0.88
CA GLN A 403 41.99 16.59 -0.21
C GLN A 403 42.74 16.69 -1.55
N PHE A 404 42.18 16.11 -2.61
CA PHE A 404 42.82 16.03 -3.93
C PHE A 404 41.77 15.85 -5.05
N ASP A 405 41.85 16.64 -6.11
CA ASP A 405 40.92 16.62 -7.26
C ASP A 405 41.48 15.93 -8.54
N GLY A 406 42.76 15.56 -8.53
CA GLY A 406 43.52 15.08 -9.70
C GLY A 406 44.68 16.00 -10.12
N ASN A 407 44.59 17.30 -9.83
CA ASN A 407 45.58 18.33 -10.19
C ASN A 407 46.13 19.08 -8.97
N ILE A 408 45.25 19.43 -8.04
CA ILE A 408 45.50 20.26 -6.86
C ILE A 408 45.36 19.42 -5.61
N VAL A 409 46.40 19.46 -4.77
CA VAL A 409 46.36 18.92 -3.40
C VAL A 409 46.09 20.06 -2.44
N VAL A 410 45.22 19.83 -1.46
CA VAL A 410 44.99 20.74 -0.32
C VAL A 410 45.31 19.96 0.96
N SER A 411 46.26 20.43 1.78
CA SER A 411 46.71 19.74 2.99
C SER A 411 46.70 20.63 4.23
N GLY A 412 46.32 20.07 5.38
CA GLY A 412 46.19 20.77 6.65
C GLY A 412 47.17 20.23 7.69
N GLY A 413 47.98 21.12 8.25
CA GLY A 413 49.08 20.78 9.14
C GLY A 413 48.81 21.05 10.61
N TYR A 414 49.53 20.34 11.47
CA TYR A 414 49.72 20.71 12.87
C TYR A 414 50.66 21.93 13.07
N ASP A 415 51.14 22.52 11.97
CA ASP A 415 51.87 23.80 11.90
C ASP A 415 50.94 25.01 11.71
N PHE A 416 49.63 24.77 11.83
CA PHE A 416 48.54 25.75 11.76
C PHE A 416 48.33 26.33 10.35
N THR A 417 48.97 25.74 9.32
CA THR A 417 48.81 26.15 7.92
C THR A 417 47.91 25.20 7.14
N VAL A 418 47.27 25.75 6.10
CA VAL A 418 46.73 24.96 4.99
C VAL A 418 47.57 25.26 3.75
N LYS A 419 47.96 24.23 3.00
CA LYS A 419 48.83 24.38 1.82
C LYS A 419 48.17 23.83 0.57
N ILE A 420 48.26 24.60 -0.50
CA ILE A 420 47.78 24.27 -1.84
C ILE A 420 49.00 23.84 -2.67
N TRP A 421 48.91 22.74 -3.40
CA TRP A 421 50.03 22.19 -4.17
C TRP A 421 49.59 21.74 -5.56
N ASN A 422 50.48 21.84 -6.53
CA ASN A 422 50.31 21.18 -7.82
C ASN A 422 50.85 19.75 -7.73
N ALA A 423 49.97 18.75 -7.87
CA ALA A 423 50.31 17.34 -7.67
C ALA A 423 51.37 16.81 -8.65
N HIS A 424 51.39 17.32 -9.87
CA HIS A 424 52.29 16.90 -10.94
C HIS A 424 53.72 17.42 -10.78
N THR A 425 53.89 18.69 -10.40
CA THR A 425 55.21 19.34 -10.24
C THR A 425 55.75 19.27 -8.81
N GLY A 426 54.92 18.88 -7.84
CA GLY A 426 55.25 18.83 -6.41
C GLY A 426 55.38 20.20 -5.73
N ARG A 427 55.11 21.31 -6.44
CA ARG A 427 55.29 22.67 -5.92
C ARG A 427 54.12 23.11 -5.06
N CYS A 428 54.41 23.78 -3.95
CA CYS A 428 53.43 24.57 -3.20
C CYS A 428 53.06 25.82 -4.03
N ILE A 429 51.75 26.09 -4.16
CA ILE A 429 51.18 27.23 -4.90
C ILE A 429 50.81 28.37 -3.93
N ARG A 430 50.28 28.01 -2.76
CA ARG A 430 49.88 28.92 -1.67
C ARG A 430 50.09 28.25 -0.31
N THR A 431 50.49 29.04 0.69
CA THR A 431 50.39 28.68 2.10
C THR A 431 49.40 29.62 2.77
N LEU A 432 48.21 29.11 3.05
CA LEU A 432 47.13 29.84 3.71
C LEU A 432 47.39 29.87 5.21
N THR A 433 47.59 31.08 5.75
CA THR A 433 47.95 31.34 7.15
C THR A 433 46.84 32.11 7.87
N GLY A 434 46.59 31.79 9.14
CA GLY A 434 45.61 32.52 9.96
C GLY A 434 44.88 31.67 11.00
N HIS A 435 45.01 30.35 10.95
CA HIS A 435 44.69 29.52 12.11
C HIS A 435 45.76 29.71 13.19
N ASN A 436 45.33 29.75 14.44
CA ASN A 436 46.17 29.95 15.63
C ASN A 436 46.48 28.62 16.34
N ASN A 437 45.98 27.50 15.80
CA ASN A 437 46.20 26.16 16.32
C ASN A 437 46.12 25.12 15.17
N ARG A 438 46.29 23.85 15.52
CA ARG A 438 46.33 22.71 14.59
C ARG A 438 45.08 22.61 13.72
N VAL A 439 45.26 22.49 12.42
CA VAL A 439 44.17 22.16 11.48
C VAL A 439 43.84 20.67 11.61
N TYR A 440 42.55 20.33 11.71
CA TYR A 440 42.07 18.96 11.95
C TYR A 440 41.15 18.41 10.85
N SER A 441 40.37 19.27 10.21
CA SER A 441 39.38 18.91 9.18
C SER A 441 39.54 19.83 7.96
N LEU A 442 39.33 19.28 6.76
CA LEU A 442 39.46 19.99 5.48
C LEU A 442 38.39 19.54 4.49
N LEU A 443 37.85 20.52 3.77
CA LEU A 443 37.12 20.35 2.52
C LEU A 443 37.79 21.15 1.41
N PHE A 444 37.64 20.70 0.19
CA PHE A 444 38.10 21.38 -1.02
C PHE A 444 37.04 21.17 -2.10
N GLU A 445 36.67 22.24 -2.79
CA GLU A 445 35.75 22.25 -3.92
C GLU A 445 36.47 22.86 -5.13
N SER A 446 36.87 22.02 -6.08
CA SER A 446 37.70 22.39 -7.25
C SER A 446 37.08 23.51 -8.08
N GLU A 447 35.79 23.37 -8.42
CA GLU A 447 35.08 24.21 -9.39
C GLU A 447 35.03 25.69 -9.00
N ARG A 448 35.03 25.99 -7.70
CA ARG A 448 35.09 27.36 -7.17
C ARG A 448 36.42 27.69 -6.51
N SER A 449 37.37 26.76 -6.50
CA SER A 449 38.66 26.86 -5.78
C SER A 449 38.50 27.19 -4.29
N ILE A 450 37.39 26.74 -3.68
CA ILE A 450 37.05 27.00 -2.28
C ILE A 450 37.64 25.91 -1.40
N VAL A 451 38.25 26.33 -0.29
CA VAL A 451 38.74 25.44 0.77
C VAL A 451 38.06 25.81 2.09
N CYS A 452 37.58 24.83 2.86
CA CYS A 452 37.12 25.06 4.23
C CYS A 452 38.01 24.29 5.20
N SER A 453 38.60 24.95 6.20
CA SER A 453 39.47 24.33 7.21
C SER A 453 38.96 24.54 8.62
N GLY A 454 38.81 23.44 9.37
CA GLY A 454 38.43 23.43 10.77
C GLY A 454 39.63 23.14 11.67
N SER A 455 39.78 23.95 12.73
CA SER A 455 40.97 23.98 13.60
C SER A 455 40.63 23.72 15.07
N LEU A 456 41.68 23.45 15.86
CA LEU A 456 41.63 23.42 17.32
C LEU A 456 41.60 24.83 17.95
N ASP A 457 41.69 25.90 17.15
CA ASP A 457 41.41 27.29 17.57
C ASP A 457 39.92 27.66 17.57
N THR A 458 39.06 26.63 17.45
CA THR A 458 37.59 26.68 17.40
C THR A 458 36.97 27.46 16.23
N SER A 459 37.78 28.07 15.36
CA SER A 459 37.32 28.68 14.12
C SER A 459 37.25 27.68 12.97
N ILE A 460 36.38 27.99 12.00
CA ILE A 460 36.46 27.44 10.65
C ILE A 460 36.77 28.61 9.71
N ARG A 461 37.77 28.45 8.84
CA ARG A 461 38.10 29.43 7.81
C ARG A 461 37.69 28.91 6.44
N VAL A 462 37.08 29.79 5.65
CA VAL A 462 36.78 29.56 4.24
C VAL A 462 37.75 30.38 3.43
N TRP A 463 38.36 29.76 2.42
CA TRP A 463 39.40 30.37 1.60
C TRP A 463 39.10 30.23 0.12
N ASP A 464 39.48 31.24 -0.66
CA ASP A 464 39.55 31.26 -2.11
C ASP A 464 41.01 31.52 -2.49
N PHE A 465 41.71 30.49 -2.95
CA PHE A 465 43.15 30.59 -3.26
C PHE A 465 43.45 31.21 -4.65
N THR A 466 42.42 31.66 -5.38
CA THR A 466 42.59 32.42 -6.62
C THR A 466 42.82 33.92 -6.37
N ARG A 467 42.40 34.41 -5.19
CA ARG A 467 42.56 35.80 -4.75
C ARG A 467 44.02 36.22 -4.57
N PRO A 468 44.30 37.54 -4.56
CA PRO A 468 45.62 38.08 -4.21
C PRO A 468 46.13 37.55 -2.87
N GLU A 469 47.44 37.38 -2.76
CA GLU A 469 48.10 36.90 -1.54
C GLU A 469 47.88 37.89 -0.38
N GLY A 470 47.25 37.41 0.70
CA GLY A 470 46.79 38.21 1.84
C GLY A 470 45.27 38.40 1.93
N ASP A 471 44.50 38.16 0.84
CA ASP A 471 43.03 38.24 0.81
C ASP A 471 42.36 36.86 0.59
N GLU A 472 43.09 35.75 0.72
CA GLU A 472 42.50 34.43 0.43
C GLU A 472 41.38 34.04 1.41
N CYS A 473 41.32 34.58 2.63
CA CYS A 473 40.35 34.17 3.66
C CYS A 473 39.00 34.89 3.50
N ILE A 474 38.10 34.33 2.69
CA ILE A 474 36.80 34.96 2.35
C ILE A 474 35.80 34.99 3.51
N ALA A 475 35.86 34.05 4.45
CA ALA A 475 35.00 34.05 5.64
C ALA A 475 35.69 33.41 6.86
N LEU A 476 35.42 33.97 8.04
CA LEU A 476 35.89 33.48 9.34
C LEU A 476 34.68 33.12 10.20
N LEU A 477 34.36 31.82 10.26
CA LEU A 477 33.19 31.29 10.93
C LEU A 477 33.53 31.00 12.41
N GLN A 478 32.87 31.69 13.34
CA GLN A 478 33.18 31.65 14.78
C GLN A 478 31.97 31.30 15.65
N GLY A 479 32.25 30.70 16.81
CA GLY A 479 31.25 30.40 17.85
C GLY A 479 31.12 28.91 18.19
N HIS A 480 31.81 28.01 17.47
CA HIS A 480 32.17 26.73 18.08
C HIS A 480 33.14 26.97 19.24
N THR A 481 33.12 26.11 20.26
CA THR A 481 33.93 26.26 21.48
C THR A 481 34.99 25.17 21.66
N SER A 482 35.08 24.23 20.72
CA SER A 482 36.07 23.14 20.72
C SER A 482 36.51 22.76 19.29
N LEU A 483 37.09 21.57 19.12
CA LEU A 483 37.62 21.05 17.86
C LEU A 483 36.52 20.69 16.84
N THR A 484 36.62 21.23 15.61
CA THR A 484 35.73 20.85 14.50
C THR A 484 36.15 19.49 13.92
N SER A 485 35.40 18.45 14.27
CA SER A 485 35.69 17.04 13.99
C SER A 485 35.36 16.64 12.55
N GLY A 486 34.35 17.25 11.96
CA GLY A 486 33.91 17.01 10.59
C GLY A 486 33.16 18.20 9.99
N MET A 487 33.14 18.27 8.67
CA MET A 487 32.44 19.29 7.88
C MET A 487 31.94 18.66 6.58
N GLN A 488 30.83 19.15 6.03
CA GLN A 488 30.42 18.93 4.63
C GLN A 488 29.85 20.22 4.05
N LEU A 489 30.11 20.50 2.76
CA LEU A 489 29.72 21.71 2.03
C LEU A 489 28.84 21.33 0.84
N ARG A 490 27.75 22.09 0.60
CA ARG A 490 26.96 22.04 -0.65
C ARG A 490 26.45 23.42 -1.01
N GLY A 491 26.77 23.90 -2.22
CA GLY A 491 26.48 25.28 -2.59
C GLY A 491 27.14 26.23 -1.59
N ASN A 492 26.42 27.23 -1.08
CA ASN A 492 26.97 28.13 -0.06
C ASN A 492 26.78 27.62 1.38
N ILE A 493 26.09 26.49 1.58
CA ILE A 493 25.79 25.99 2.92
C ILE A 493 26.85 25.00 3.37
N LEU A 494 27.56 25.35 4.44
CA LEU A 494 28.50 24.49 5.15
C LEU A 494 27.82 23.97 6.42
N VAL A 495 27.94 22.67 6.69
CA VAL A 495 27.54 22.08 7.98
C VAL A 495 28.78 21.53 8.67
N SER A 496 29.01 21.94 9.92
CA SER A 496 30.13 21.50 10.74
C SER A 496 29.66 20.82 12.02
N CYS A 497 30.34 19.73 12.40
CA CYS A 497 30.19 19.10 13.70
C CYS A 497 31.46 19.27 14.53
N ASN A 498 31.29 19.32 15.85
CA ASN A 498 32.34 19.75 16.76
C ASN A 498 32.32 18.96 18.08
N ALA A 499 33.44 18.95 18.78
CA ALA A 499 33.59 18.35 20.10
C ALA A 499 32.83 19.10 21.20
N ASP A 500 32.28 20.29 20.93
CA ASP A 500 31.40 21.07 21.81
C ASP A 500 29.94 20.56 21.90
N SER A 501 29.65 19.37 21.36
CA SER A 501 28.33 18.73 21.24
C SER A 501 27.30 19.44 20.35
N HIS A 502 27.71 20.42 19.55
CA HIS A 502 26.81 21.16 18.64
C HIS A 502 27.16 20.90 17.16
N VAL A 503 26.12 20.94 16.33
CA VAL A 503 26.26 21.08 14.87
C VAL A 503 25.92 22.53 14.51
N ARG A 504 26.67 23.14 13.59
CA ARG A 504 26.35 24.46 13.05
C ARG A 504 26.18 24.41 11.54
N VAL A 505 25.20 25.17 11.05
CA VAL A 505 24.91 25.40 9.63
C VAL A 505 25.29 26.86 9.35
N TRP A 506 26.13 27.07 8.34
CA TRP A 506 26.68 28.38 7.98
C TRP A 506 26.43 28.69 6.52
N ASP A 507 26.25 29.95 6.18
CA ASP A 507 26.44 30.43 4.81
C ASP A 507 27.89 30.91 4.67
N ILE A 508 28.64 30.33 3.72
CA ILE A 508 30.06 30.65 3.52
C ILE A 508 30.31 31.96 2.73
N HIS A 509 29.27 32.54 2.15
CA HIS A 509 29.32 33.81 1.43
C HIS A 509 29.03 34.99 2.37
N GLU A 510 28.04 34.87 3.25
CA GLU A 510 27.78 35.87 4.31
C GLU A 510 28.73 35.72 5.52
N GLY A 511 29.28 34.54 5.75
CA GLY A 511 30.01 34.20 6.97
C GLY A 511 29.11 33.98 8.20
N THR A 512 27.80 33.93 8.01
CA THR A 512 26.80 33.89 9.09
C THR A 512 26.51 32.46 9.56
N CYS A 513 26.25 32.30 10.86
CA CYS A 513 25.76 31.04 11.42
C CYS A 513 24.23 31.00 11.29
N VAL A 514 23.74 30.40 10.19
CA VAL A 514 22.30 30.28 9.87
C VAL A 514 21.56 29.53 10.98
N HIS A 515 22.08 28.36 11.39
CA HIS A 515 21.46 27.54 12.45
C HIS A 515 22.49 26.90 13.39
N MET A 516 22.08 26.72 14.65
CA MET A 516 22.76 25.89 15.64
C MET A 516 21.84 24.74 16.02
N LEU A 517 22.33 23.50 15.91
CA LEU A 517 21.58 22.29 16.22
C LEU A 517 22.18 21.66 17.49
N SER A 518 21.37 21.57 18.52
CA SER A 518 21.72 21.04 19.85
C SER A 518 20.87 19.82 20.20
N GLY A 519 21.46 18.83 20.89
CA GLY A 519 20.74 17.63 21.33
C GLY A 519 21.63 16.40 21.54
N HIS A 520 22.86 16.42 21.02
CA HIS A 520 23.92 15.54 21.53
C HIS A 520 24.36 15.99 22.93
N ARG A 521 24.89 15.04 23.71
CA ARG A 521 25.35 15.24 25.11
C ARG A 521 26.88 15.20 25.24
N SER A 522 27.59 14.85 24.16
CA SER A 522 29.04 14.68 24.13
C SER A 522 29.59 15.10 22.76
N ALA A 523 30.91 14.97 22.56
CA ALA A 523 31.61 15.32 21.35
C ALA A 523 31.02 14.60 20.12
N ILE A 524 30.71 15.37 19.06
CA ILE A 524 30.22 14.82 17.81
C ILE A 524 31.42 14.30 17.01
N THR A 525 31.39 13.03 16.64
CA THR A 525 32.53 12.28 16.08
C THR A 525 32.55 12.29 14.54
N SER A 526 31.38 12.32 13.91
CA SER A 526 31.22 12.20 12.46
C SER A 526 29.91 12.83 11.99
N LEU A 527 29.88 13.24 10.72
CA LEU A 527 28.75 13.86 10.06
C LEU A 527 28.63 13.35 8.61
N GLN A 528 27.40 13.17 8.14
CA GLN A 528 27.06 12.83 6.75
C GLN A 528 25.83 13.64 6.29
N TRP A 529 25.78 14.07 5.03
CA TRP A 529 24.68 14.84 4.45
C TRP A 529 23.94 14.02 3.37
N PHE A 530 22.61 13.96 3.49
CA PHE A 530 21.69 13.13 2.70
C PHE A 530 20.63 13.99 2.02
N GLY A 531 20.08 13.50 0.90
CA GLY A 531 19.04 14.22 0.14
C GLY A 531 19.45 15.66 -0.15
N ARG A 532 18.52 16.59 0.06
CA ARG A 532 18.74 18.04 -0.04
C ARG A 532 19.20 18.66 1.29
N ASN A 533 18.42 18.44 2.35
CA ASN A 533 18.48 19.17 3.62
C ASN A 533 18.75 18.27 4.85
N MET A 534 18.94 16.97 4.68
CA MET A 534 19.09 16.04 5.81
C MET A 534 20.55 15.85 6.20
N VAL A 535 20.86 15.86 7.49
CA VAL A 535 22.20 15.58 8.02
C VAL A 535 22.10 14.54 9.13
N ALA A 536 22.95 13.51 9.12
CA ALA A 536 23.10 12.59 10.25
C ALA A 536 24.43 12.82 10.97
N THR A 537 24.42 12.79 12.30
CA THR A 537 25.61 12.94 13.14
C THR A 537 25.70 11.84 14.19
N SER A 538 26.92 11.41 14.49
CA SER A 538 27.24 10.44 15.54
C SER A 538 28.03 11.10 16.67
N SER A 539 27.93 10.58 17.89
CA SER A 539 28.55 11.18 19.08
C SER A 539 29.12 10.14 20.03
N ASP A 540 30.06 10.58 20.87
CA ASP A 540 30.58 9.82 22.01
C ASP A 540 29.51 9.63 23.12
N ASP A 541 28.31 10.22 22.98
CA ASP A 541 27.14 9.92 23.83
C ASP A 541 26.42 8.62 23.47
N GLY A 542 26.87 7.91 22.42
CA GLY A 542 26.27 6.65 21.99
C GLY A 542 25.03 6.81 21.11
N THR A 543 24.75 8.01 20.58
CA THR A 543 23.60 8.22 19.67
C THR A 543 24.00 8.62 18.24
N VAL A 544 23.14 8.26 17.29
CA VAL A 544 23.08 8.84 15.94
C VAL A 544 21.78 9.62 15.80
N LYS A 545 21.89 10.89 15.38
CA LYS A 545 20.77 11.82 15.24
C LYS A 545 20.64 12.32 13.82
N LEU A 546 19.40 12.43 13.32
CA LEU A 546 19.08 12.95 11.98
C LEU A 546 18.42 14.32 12.10
N TRP A 547 18.89 15.29 11.32
CA TRP A 547 18.50 16.70 11.38
C TRP A 547 18.03 17.23 10.03
N ASP A 548 17.09 18.18 10.04
CA ASP A 548 16.65 18.98 8.90
C ASP A 548 17.28 20.38 9.01
N ILE A 549 18.11 20.75 8.04
CA ILE A 549 18.81 22.06 8.02
C ILE A 549 17.97 23.19 7.42
N GLU A 550 16.84 22.92 6.76
CA GLU A 550 15.92 23.97 6.27
C GLU A 550 14.89 24.33 7.36
N ARG A 551 14.52 23.38 8.24
CA ARG A 551 13.55 23.61 9.35
C ARG A 551 14.11 24.26 10.61
N GLY A 552 15.35 24.77 10.59
CA GLY A 552 15.81 25.68 11.65
C GLY A 552 15.11 27.04 11.63
N VAL A 553 14.37 27.35 10.55
CA VAL A 553 13.65 28.59 10.32
C VAL A 553 12.29 28.60 11.04
N TYR A 554 12.21 29.34 12.17
CA TYR A 554 11.00 29.86 12.82
C TYR A 554 9.95 28.86 13.36
N SER A 555 10.04 28.52 14.65
CA SER A 555 8.84 28.41 15.51
C SER A 555 9.16 28.59 16.99
N ARG A 556 8.43 29.49 17.67
CA ARG A 556 8.52 29.68 19.13
C ARG A 556 7.78 28.59 19.94
N SER A 557 6.98 27.73 19.31
CA SER A 557 6.09 26.79 20.03
C SER A 557 6.54 25.32 19.98
N ARG A 558 7.38 24.90 19.02
CA ARG A 558 7.98 23.55 18.98
C ARG A 558 9.37 23.57 18.32
N PRO A 559 10.47 23.42 19.08
CA PRO A 559 11.79 23.19 18.49
C PRO A 559 11.92 21.71 18.08
N ARG A 560 12.22 21.44 16.80
CA ARG A 560 12.78 20.16 16.32
C ARG A 560 13.30 20.28 14.89
N ALA A 561 14.46 20.91 14.76
CA ALA A 561 15.36 20.65 13.62
C ALA A 561 15.97 19.24 13.72
N LEU A 562 16.04 18.66 14.93
CA LEU A 562 16.15 17.21 15.12
C LEU A 562 14.89 16.54 14.54
N ILE A 563 15.05 15.71 13.51
CA ILE A 563 13.95 14.92 12.95
C ILE A 563 13.66 13.73 13.88
N ARG A 564 14.69 12.91 14.13
CA ARG A 564 14.62 11.69 14.95
C ARG A 564 16.01 11.21 15.37
N ASP A 565 16.04 10.33 16.35
CA ASP A 565 17.19 9.50 16.65
C ASP A 565 17.15 8.24 15.76
N LEU A 566 18.30 7.79 15.25
CA LEU A 566 18.43 6.62 14.36
C LEU A 566 19.06 5.41 15.07
N VAL A 567 19.97 5.66 16.01
CA VAL A 567 20.60 4.65 16.87
C VAL A 567 20.79 5.27 18.25
N THR A 568 20.54 4.49 19.30
CA THR A 568 20.89 4.79 20.68
C THR A 568 21.51 3.53 21.30
N LEU A 569 22.65 3.66 21.95
CA LEU A 569 23.29 2.58 22.70
C LEU A 569 22.90 2.66 24.18
N ASP A 570 22.56 1.53 24.81
CA ASP A 570 22.28 1.46 26.26
C ASP A 570 23.56 1.70 27.09
N SER A 571 24.72 1.43 26.49
CA SER A 571 26.06 1.76 27.00
C SER A 571 26.47 3.22 26.76
N GLY A 572 25.61 4.03 26.11
CA GLY A 572 25.84 5.45 25.85
C GLY A 572 26.05 6.24 27.14
N GLY A 573 27.14 7.00 27.21
CA GLY A 573 27.59 7.69 28.43
C GLY A 573 28.34 6.80 29.44
N ASN A 574 28.24 5.47 29.34
CA ASN A 574 29.04 4.51 30.12
C ASN A 574 30.30 4.03 29.37
N GLY A 575 30.59 4.60 28.20
CA GLY A 575 31.78 4.31 27.38
C GLY A 575 31.47 3.73 25.99
N GLY A 576 30.23 3.32 25.74
CA GLY A 576 29.75 3.01 24.39
C GLY A 576 29.66 4.27 23.53
N CYS A 577 30.35 4.27 22.39
CA CYS A 577 30.51 5.43 21.53
C CYS A 577 30.47 5.04 20.04
N ILE A 578 30.08 6.00 19.20
CA ILE A 578 29.90 5.78 17.76
C ILE A 578 30.96 6.61 17.04
N TRP A 579 32.05 5.99 16.61
CA TRP A 579 33.26 6.70 16.14
C TRP A 579 33.12 7.30 14.74
N ARG A 580 32.33 6.66 13.85
CA ARG A 580 32.26 7.08 12.44
C ARG A 580 30.96 6.70 11.75
N LEU A 581 30.48 7.59 10.88
CA LEU A 581 29.40 7.33 9.94
C LEU A 581 29.95 7.21 8.51
N CYS A 582 29.44 6.24 7.76
CA CYS A 582 29.61 6.11 6.32
C CYS A 582 28.24 5.77 5.71
N SER A 583 27.99 6.14 4.45
CA SER A 583 26.62 6.19 3.94
C SER A 583 26.53 6.11 2.42
N THR A 584 25.46 5.48 1.94
CA THR A 584 24.92 5.69 0.60
C THR A 584 23.60 6.46 0.70
N SER A 585 22.95 6.75 -0.43
CA SER A 585 21.62 7.36 -0.43
C SER A 585 20.52 6.45 0.14
N THR A 586 20.77 5.15 0.29
CA THR A 586 19.79 4.15 0.77
C THR A 586 20.20 3.43 2.06
N MET A 587 21.34 3.77 2.67
CA MET A 587 21.87 3.05 3.83
C MET A 587 22.76 3.93 4.72
N LEU A 588 22.70 3.68 6.03
CA LEU A 588 23.70 4.18 6.99
C LEU A 588 24.54 3.03 7.55
N ALA A 589 25.84 3.25 7.68
CA ALA A 589 26.77 2.39 8.40
C ALA A 589 27.39 3.18 9.57
N CYS A 590 27.28 2.63 10.78
CA CYS A 590 27.73 3.24 12.03
C CYS A 590 28.82 2.36 12.66
N ALA A 591 30.06 2.85 12.74
CA ALA A 591 31.14 2.17 13.45
C ALA A 591 31.01 2.43 14.96
N VAL A 592 30.91 1.37 15.76
CA VAL A 592 30.56 1.39 17.18
C VAL A 592 31.57 0.58 17.98
N GLY A 593 31.83 0.99 19.22
CA GLY A 593 32.54 0.21 20.23
C GLY A 593 32.72 1.00 21.53
N SER A 594 33.72 0.64 22.31
CA SER A 594 34.10 1.32 23.56
C SER A 594 35.60 1.28 23.78
N ARG A 595 36.11 1.95 24.82
CA ARG A 595 37.53 1.88 25.26
C ARG A 595 37.71 1.19 26.62
N ASN A 596 36.61 0.72 27.19
CA ASN A 596 36.46 0.13 28.52
C ASN A 596 35.59 -1.14 28.48
N ASN A 597 35.44 -1.72 27.29
CA ASN A 597 34.75 -2.97 26.96
C ASN A 597 33.29 -3.04 27.46
N THR A 598 32.62 -1.89 27.64
CA THR A 598 31.17 -1.81 27.92
C THR A 598 30.32 -1.95 26.66
N GLU A 599 30.92 -1.80 25.49
CA GLU A 599 30.29 -1.96 24.18
C GLU A 599 31.28 -2.64 23.22
N GLU A 600 30.95 -3.85 22.75
CA GLU A 600 31.77 -4.61 21.81
C GLU A 600 31.92 -3.88 20.47
N THR A 601 33.10 -3.95 19.84
CA THR A 601 33.33 -3.33 18.52
C THR A 601 32.56 -4.03 17.40
N LYS A 602 31.84 -3.23 16.60
CA LYS A 602 30.97 -3.67 15.50
C LYS A 602 30.61 -2.54 14.55
N VAL A 603 30.04 -2.88 13.39
CA VAL A 603 29.31 -1.92 12.55
C VAL A 603 27.81 -2.23 12.61
N ILE A 604 26.99 -1.22 12.87
CA ILE A 604 25.54 -1.30 12.72
C ILE A 604 25.18 -0.77 11.34
N LEU A 605 24.40 -1.53 10.57
CA LEU A 605 23.83 -1.10 9.28
C LEU A 605 22.33 -0.84 9.43
N LEU A 606 21.84 0.24 8.82
CA LEU A 606 20.42 0.60 8.74
C LEU A 606 19.98 0.74 7.28
N ASP A 607 18.90 0.04 6.91
CA ASP A 607 18.32 0.09 5.57
C ASP A 607 17.19 1.12 5.46
N PHE A 608 17.32 2.04 4.51
CA PHE A 608 16.33 3.06 4.16
C PHE A 608 15.81 2.89 2.73
N ASP A 609 16.18 1.83 2.00
CA ASP A 609 15.75 1.63 0.62
C ASP A 609 14.23 1.38 0.50
N SER A 610 13.73 1.41 -0.73
CA SER A 610 12.42 0.88 -1.10
C SER A 610 12.47 0.21 -2.47
N PRO A 611 11.79 -0.94 -2.65
CA PRO A 611 11.59 -1.50 -3.97
C PRO A 611 10.79 -0.52 -4.85
N TYR A 612 11.03 -0.54 -6.17
CA TYR A 612 10.30 0.34 -7.09
C TYR A 612 8.77 0.19 -6.90
N PRO A 613 8.02 1.32 -6.79
CA PRO A 613 6.61 1.30 -6.41
C PRO A 613 5.71 0.82 -7.55
N ARG A 614 5.64 -0.51 -7.68
CA ARG A 614 4.77 -1.27 -8.58
C ARG A 614 3.30 -0.84 -8.46
N THR A 615 2.57 -0.89 -9.58
CA THR A 615 1.14 -0.54 -9.62
C THR A 615 0.33 -1.75 -10.06
N VAL A 616 -0.78 -2.03 -9.38
CA VAL A 616 -1.82 -2.89 -9.94
C VAL A 616 -2.53 -2.10 -11.05
N ILE A 617 -2.31 -2.51 -12.29
CA ILE A 617 -3.11 -2.09 -13.44
C ILE A 617 -3.40 -3.35 -14.25
N CYS A 618 -4.68 -3.70 -14.39
CA CYS A 618 -5.12 -4.89 -15.11
C CYS A 618 -4.44 -5.02 -16.49
N MET A 619 -3.98 -6.22 -16.85
CA MET A 619 -3.14 -6.50 -18.04
C MET A 619 -3.66 -5.91 -19.36
N LYS A 620 -4.96 -5.65 -19.50
CA LYS A 620 -5.56 -4.94 -20.65
C LYS A 620 -4.89 -3.59 -20.94
N PHE A 621 -4.23 -2.98 -19.96
CA PHE A 621 -3.43 -1.76 -20.15
C PHE A 621 -2.01 -1.97 -20.69
N ARG A 622 -1.37 -3.16 -20.66
CA ARG A 622 -0.02 -3.31 -21.25
C ARG A 622 -0.06 -3.29 -22.77
N SER A 623 -1.07 -3.94 -23.36
CA SER A 623 -1.39 -3.74 -24.77
C SER A 623 -1.89 -2.32 -25.03
N GLN A 624 -2.91 -1.84 -24.32
CA GLN A 624 -3.47 -0.49 -24.60
C GLN A 624 -2.48 0.66 -24.38
N VAL A 625 -1.60 0.68 -23.38
CA VAL A 625 -0.66 1.81 -23.16
C VAL A 625 0.49 1.79 -24.18
N SER A 626 1.04 0.62 -24.50
CA SER A 626 2.01 0.50 -25.61
C SER A 626 1.36 0.88 -26.95
N LEU A 627 0.12 0.41 -27.18
CA LEU A 627 -0.66 0.75 -28.37
C LEU A 627 -1.08 2.21 -28.39
N ILE A 628 -1.35 2.87 -27.25
CA ILE A 628 -1.75 4.29 -27.17
C ILE A 628 -0.52 5.19 -27.31
N LEU A 629 0.61 4.89 -26.69
CA LEU A 629 1.85 5.66 -26.90
C LEU A 629 2.33 5.51 -28.35
N SER A 630 2.34 4.30 -28.90
CA SER A 630 2.67 4.09 -30.32
C SER A 630 1.59 4.63 -31.28
N GLN A 631 0.30 4.65 -30.90
CA GLN A 631 -0.74 5.32 -31.68
C GLN A 631 -0.64 6.84 -31.57
N ILE A 632 -0.25 7.45 -30.45
CA ILE A 632 -0.04 8.90 -30.35
C ILE A 632 1.15 9.28 -31.23
N ILE A 633 2.28 8.58 -31.11
CA ILE A 633 3.48 8.80 -31.94
C ILE A 633 3.17 8.57 -33.43
N ARG A 634 2.37 7.55 -33.80
CA ARG A 634 1.97 7.29 -35.19
C ARG A 634 0.87 8.24 -35.72
N ARG A 635 -0.07 8.70 -34.88
CA ARG A 635 -1.17 9.61 -35.25
C ARG A 635 -0.67 10.96 -35.74
N TYR A 636 0.48 11.42 -35.23
CA TYR A 636 1.08 12.70 -35.63
C TYR A 636 2.18 12.58 -36.69
N SER A 637 2.60 11.37 -37.08
CA SER A 637 3.65 11.17 -38.09
C SER A 637 3.13 10.76 -39.48
N SER A 638 1.86 10.36 -39.63
CA SER A 638 1.29 9.98 -40.94
C SER A 638 -0.24 10.05 -40.95
N SER A 639 -0.80 10.60 -42.04
CA SER A 639 -2.23 10.83 -42.22
C SER A 639 -3.08 9.55 -42.37
N LYS A 640 -4.31 9.59 -41.87
CA LYS A 640 -5.45 8.67 -42.15
C LYS A 640 -5.19 7.16 -41.95
N LEU A 641 -5.78 6.59 -40.90
CA LEU A 641 -6.29 5.21 -40.93
C LEU A 641 -7.46 5.02 -39.93
N LYS A 642 -8.41 4.15 -40.28
CA LYS A 642 -9.61 3.86 -39.48
C LYS A 642 -9.28 2.89 -38.34
N THR A 643 -9.92 3.04 -37.18
CA THR A 643 -9.92 2.01 -36.13
C THR A 643 -10.76 0.82 -36.56
N PRO A 644 -10.26 -0.44 -36.47
CA PRO A 644 -11.11 -1.61 -36.64
C PRO A 644 -12.04 -1.75 -35.44
N ALA A 645 -13.35 -1.83 -35.70
CA ALA A 645 -14.28 -2.36 -34.73
C ALA A 645 -14.11 -3.88 -34.69
N TYR A 646 -14.07 -4.48 -33.50
CA TYR A 646 -14.10 -5.93 -33.35
C TYR A 646 -15.51 -6.42 -33.66
N LYS A 647 -15.80 -6.69 -34.94
CA LYS A 647 -17.00 -7.41 -35.35
C LYS A 647 -16.80 -8.88 -35.02
N MET A 648 -17.64 -9.41 -34.13
CA MET A 648 -17.98 -10.83 -34.21
C MET A 648 -18.73 -11.08 -35.52
N GLU A 649 -18.62 -12.29 -36.05
CA GLU A 649 -19.45 -12.72 -37.16
C GLU A 649 -20.90 -12.88 -36.66
N SER A 650 -21.85 -12.44 -37.48
CA SER A 650 -23.28 -12.50 -37.16
C SER A 650 -23.72 -13.96 -37.23
N ILE A 651 -24.09 -14.54 -36.09
CA ILE A 651 -24.60 -15.91 -36.03
C ILE A 651 -26.12 -15.84 -36.19
N GLU A 652 -26.67 -16.53 -37.19
CA GLU A 652 -28.11 -16.74 -37.28
C GLU A 652 -28.57 -17.64 -36.12
N PRO A 653 -29.45 -17.18 -35.21
CA PRO A 653 -29.81 -17.95 -34.03
C PRO A 653 -30.72 -19.12 -34.39
N ARG A 654 -30.49 -20.28 -33.77
CA ARG A 654 -31.46 -21.39 -33.80
C ARG A 654 -32.67 -20.98 -32.96
N LEU A 655 -33.85 -21.05 -33.58
CA LEU A 655 -35.13 -20.79 -32.94
C LEU A 655 -35.85 -22.11 -32.63
N LEU A 656 -36.41 -22.22 -31.43
CA LEU A 656 -37.26 -23.33 -31.00
C LEU A 656 -38.47 -22.76 -30.27
N LYS A 657 -39.69 -23.17 -30.64
CA LYS A 657 -40.89 -22.73 -29.94
C LYS A 657 -41.30 -23.73 -28.86
N ILE A 658 -41.52 -23.24 -27.64
CA ILE A 658 -42.05 -23.99 -26.49
C ILE A 658 -43.44 -23.48 -26.09
N ASP A 659 -44.27 -24.38 -25.58
CA ASP A 659 -45.63 -24.10 -25.10
C ASP A 659 -46.06 -25.17 -24.07
N ASN A 660 -45.22 -25.37 -23.05
CA ASN A 660 -45.49 -26.30 -21.95
C ASN A 660 -46.26 -25.63 -20.79
N GLU A 661 -46.84 -26.44 -19.90
CA GLU A 661 -47.67 -25.97 -18.80
C GLU A 661 -46.90 -25.05 -17.83
N ASP A 662 -45.63 -25.37 -17.54
CA ASP A 662 -44.74 -24.53 -16.73
C ASP A 662 -44.51 -23.13 -17.35
N PHE A 663 -44.32 -23.03 -18.67
CA PHE A 663 -44.19 -21.74 -19.35
C PHE A 663 -45.49 -20.93 -19.29
N ARG A 664 -46.64 -21.57 -19.52
CA ARG A 664 -47.97 -20.91 -19.38
C ARG A 664 -48.20 -20.43 -17.95
N ALA A 665 -47.77 -21.19 -16.94
CA ALA A 665 -47.88 -20.85 -15.53
C ALA A 665 -47.02 -19.64 -15.07
N LEU A 666 -46.12 -19.13 -15.92
CA LEU A 666 -45.38 -17.89 -15.64
C LEU A 666 -46.19 -16.62 -15.97
N PHE A 667 -47.24 -16.70 -16.79
CA PHE A 667 -48.01 -15.52 -17.22
C PHE A 667 -49.02 -15.05 -16.16
N THR A 668 -48.49 -14.58 -15.03
CA THR A 668 -49.28 -13.84 -14.03
C THR A 668 -49.82 -12.53 -14.64
N PRO A 669 -50.94 -11.97 -14.11
CA PRO A 669 -51.41 -10.65 -14.51
C PRO A 669 -50.34 -9.56 -14.38
N GLN A 670 -49.44 -9.71 -13.40
CA GLN A 670 -48.30 -8.83 -13.15
C GLN A 670 -47.23 -8.95 -14.23
N LEU A 671 -46.87 -10.17 -14.69
CA LEU A 671 -45.94 -10.35 -15.81
C LEU A 671 -46.54 -9.85 -17.14
N VAL A 672 -47.85 -10.04 -17.35
CA VAL A 672 -48.56 -9.47 -18.51
C VAL A 672 -48.47 -7.94 -18.50
N LYS A 673 -48.71 -7.30 -17.35
CA LYS A 673 -48.57 -5.86 -17.15
C LYS A 673 -47.12 -5.36 -17.38
N LEU A 674 -46.11 -6.13 -16.95
CA LEU A 674 -44.70 -5.84 -17.21
C LEU A 674 -44.37 -5.90 -18.73
N ARG A 675 -44.81 -6.96 -19.41
CA ARG A 675 -44.65 -7.14 -20.87
C ARG A 675 -45.22 -5.95 -21.63
N ASP A 676 -46.47 -5.59 -21.32
CA ASP A 676 -47.21 -4.57 -22.06
C ASP A 676 -46.63 -3.16 -21.82
N LEU A 677 -46.05 -2.92 -20.63
CA LEU A 677 -45.29 -1.71 -20.34
C LEU A 677 -43.98 -1.60 -21.14
N PHE A 678 -43.20 -2.67 -21.24
CA PHE A 678 -41.97 -2.67 -22.04
C PHE A 678 -42.28 -2.52 -23.55
N ALA A 679 -43.35 -3.16 -24.03
CA ALA A 679 -43.87 -3.00 -25.39
C ALA A 679 -44.33 -1.55 -25.68
N LYS A 680 -45.09 -0.92 -24.75
CA LYS A 680 -45.52 0.50 -24.82
C LYS A 680 -44.35 1.48 -24.99
N ARG A 681 -43.15 1.13 -24.50
CA ARG A 681 -41.92 1.93 -24.61
C ARG A 681 -40.95 1.45 -25.69
N ASN A 682 -41.33 0.46 -26.50
CA ASN A 682 -40.50 -0.14 -27.56
C ASN A 682 -39.15 -0.69 -27.07
N TYR A 683 -39.13 -1.34 -25.90
CA TYR A 683 -37.99 -2.09 -25.41
C TYR A 683 -38.29 -3.59 -25.42
N GLU A 684 -37.33 -4.41 -25.85
CA GLU A 684 -37.47 -5.86 -25.78
C GLU A 684 -37.21 -6.36 -24.36
N ILE A 685 -37.98 -7.35 -23.92
CA ILE A 685 -37.78 -8.08 -22.66
C ILE A 685 -37.95 -9.59 -22.92
N ARG A 686 -37.02 -10.39 -22.40
CA ARG A 686 -36.98 -11.87 -22.57
C ARG A 686 -36.55 -12.52 -21.26
N ILE A 687 -37.03 -13.74 -20.99
CA ILE A 687 -36.52 -14.60 -19.92
C ILE A 687 -35.12 -15.07 -20.31
N ALA A 688 -34.19 -15.16 -19.37
CA ALA A 688 -32.78 -15.38 -19.66
C ALA A 688 -32.13 -16.52 -18.87
N GLY A 689 -31.24 -17.27 -19.52
CA GLY A 689 -30.31 -18.21 -18.89
C GLY A 689 -30.96 -19.28 -18.01
N GLY A 690 -30.87 -19.09 -16.70
CA GLY A 690 -31.17 -20.13 -15.70
C GLY A 690 -32.58 -20.70 -15.81
N ALA A 691 -33.58 -19.83 -15.98
CA ALA A 691 -34.98 -20.23 -16.09
C ALA A 691 -35.31 -20.86 -17.45
N VAL A 692 -34.67 -20.40 -18.54
CA VAL A 692 -34.87 -20.96 -19.90
C VAL A 692 -34.45 -22.42 -19.96
N ARG A 693 -33.29 -22.72 -19.37
CA ARG A 693 -32.77 -24.10 -19.25
C ARG A 693 -33.72 -25.00 -18.46
N ASP A 694 -34.24 -24.50 -17.34
CA ASP A 694 -35.11 -25.31 -16.47
C ASP A 694 -36.46 -25.60 -17.16
N LEU A 695 -37.06 -24.61 -17.84
CA LEU A 695 -38.25 -24.82 -18.67
C LEU A 695 -38.02 -25.85 -19.79
N LEU A 696 -36.88 -25.82 -20.48
CA LEU A 696 -36.50 -26.82 -21.49
C LEU A 696 -36.26 -28.22 -20.91
N MET A 697 -36.00 -28.34 -19.61
CA MET A 697 -35.90 -29.61 -18.89
C MET A 697 -37.24 -30.08 -18.29
N ASN A 698 -38.35 -29.35 -18.51
CA ASN A 698 -39.63 -29.50 -17.82
C ASN A 698 -39.46 -29.47 -16.29
N ILE A 699 -38.73 -28.47 -15.81
CA ILE A 699 -38.55 -28.14 -14.40
C ILE A 699 -39.03 -26.70 -14.21
N ARG A 700 -40.06 -26.50 -13.38
CA ARG A 700 -40.51 -25.16 -13.00
C ARG A 700 -39.35 -24.34 -12.39
N PRO A 701 -38.99 -23.16 -12.94
CA PRO A 701 -37.97 -22.32 -12.35
C PRO A 701 -38.44 -21.76 -11.00
N ALA A 702 -37.53 -21.66 -10.03
CA ALA A 702 -37.80 -21.08 -8.72
C ALA A 702 -37.72 -19.54 -8.75
N ASP A 703 -36.71 -19.02 -9.44
CA ASP A 703 -36.47 -17.60 -9.69
C ASP A 703 -36.38 -17.38 -11.22
N VAL A 704 -36.87 -16.26 -11.73
CA VAL A 704 -36.91 -15.97 -13.18
C VAL A 704 -36.13 -14.70 -13.49
N ASP A 705 -34.92 -14.88 -14.02
CA ASP A 705 -34.07 -13.79 -14.53
C ASP A 705 -34.66 -13.21 -15.83
N PHE A 706 -34.92 -11.91 -15.88
CA PHE A 706 -35.26 -11.20 -17.11
C PHE A 706 -34.06 -10.42 -17.67
N ALA A 707 -33.96 -10.35 -18.99
CA ALA A 707 -33.02 -9.51 -19.71
C ALA A 707 -33.75 -8.52 -20.62
N SER A 708 -33.21 -7.31 -20.79
CA SER A 708 -33.83 -6.28 -21.64
C SER A 708 -32.80 -5.39 -22.35
N THR A 709 -33.19 -4.85 -23.50
CA THR A 709 -32.49 -3.78 -24.21
C THR A 709 -32.58 -2.42 -23.50
N ALA A 710 -33.50 -2.23 -22.55
CA ALA A 710 -33.64 -1.00 -21.76
C ALA A 710 -32.48 -0.84 -20.78
N THR A 711 -31.88 0.35 -20.72
CA THR A 711 -30.84 0.68 -19.72
C THR A 711 -31.44 0.87 -18.32
N PRO A 712 -30.65 0.79 -17.23
CA PRO A 712 -31.18 0.92 -15.88
C PRO A 712 -31.84 2.28 -15.62
N THR A 713 -31.36 3.35 -16.26
CA THR A 713 -31.96 4.68 -16.21
C THR A 713 -33.34 4.70 -16.87
N GLN A 714 -33.45 4.15 -18.09
CA GLN A 714 -34.73 4.06 -18.82
C GLN A 714 -35.75 3.18 -18.10
N MET A 715 -35.30 2.12 -17.42
CA MET A 715 -36.18 1.30 -16.56
C MET A 715 -36.66 2.06 -15.32
N LYS A 716 -35.79 2.87 -14.68
CA LYS A 716 -36.21 3.75 -13.57
C LYS A 716 -37.25 4.76 -14.00
N GLU A 717 -36.97 5.53 -15.07
CA GLU A 717 -37.88 6.54 -15.63
C GLU A 717 -39.25 5.91 -15.94
N MET A 718 -39.25 4.76 -16.61
CA MET A 718 -40.46 3.98 -16.93
C MET A 718 -41.24 3.52 -15.68
N PHE A 719 -40.56 3.06 -14.63
CA PHE A 719 -41.23 2.62 -13.40
C PHE A 719 -41.70 3.78 -12.52
N GLU A 720 -40.96 4.89 -12.48
CA GLU A 720 -41.36 6.09 -11.72
C GLU A 720 -42.57 6.79 -12.36
N GLU A 721 -42.62 6.91 -13.70
CA GLU A 721 -43.78 7.47 -14.42
C GLU A 721 -45.08 6.66 -14.22
N GLU A 722 -44.98 5.32 -14.18
CA GLU A 722 -46.16 4.43 -14.01
C GLU A 722 -46.39 4.05 -12.52
N ASN A 723 -45.70 4.70 -11.57
CA ASN A 723 -45.78 4.49 -10.12
C ASN A 723 -45.50 3.05 -9.64
N ILE A 724 -44.62 2.32 -10.32
CA ILE A 724 -44.20 0.96 -9.98
C ILE A 724 -43.03 1.01 -8.98
N ARG A 725 -43.18 0.31 -7.85
CA ARG A 725 -42.20 0.31 -6.76
C ARG A 725 -40.92 -0.44 -7.15
N MET A 726 -39.77 0.20 -6.97
CA MET A 726 -38.45 -0.45 -7.13
C MET A 726 -37.88 -0.92 -5.78
N LEU A 727 -37.16 -2.04 -5.80
CA LEU A 727 -36.50 -2.66 -4.66
C LEU A 727 -34.98 -2.64 -4.85
N HIS A 728 -34.24 -2.52 -3.74
CA HIS A 728 -32.76 -2.59 -3.68
C HIS A 728 -31.97 -1.77 -4.72
N LYS A 729 -31.74 -0.47 -4.42
CA LYS A 729 -30.85 0.46 -5.16
C LYS A 729 -29.34 0.06 -5.21
N ARG A 730 -28.99 -1.22 -5.04
CA ARG A 730 -27.61 -1.75 -5.11
C ARG A 730 -27.33 -2.62 -6.34
N GLY A 731 -28.35 -3.12 -7.04
CA GLY A 731 -28.17 -3.86 -8.31
C GLY A 731 -27.70 -2.98 -9.49
N GLU A 732 -27.82 -1.66 -9.31
CA GLU A 732 -27.58 -0.64 -10.33
C GLU A 732 -26.13 -0.65 -10.88
N GLU A 733 -25.13 -0.91 -10.01
CA GLU A 733 -23.71 -1.02 -10.41
C GLU A 733 -23.43 -2.17 -11.39
N HIS A 734 -24.38 -3.10 -11.56
CA HIS A 734 -24.26 -4.27 -12.44
C HIS A 734 -25.35 -4.29 -13.52
N GLY A 735 -26.20 -3.26 -13.58
CA GLY A 735 -27.27 -3.12 -14.56
C GLY A 735 -28.52 -3.94 -14.29
N THR A 736 -28.78 -4.31 -13.04
CA THR A 736 -30.00 -5.03 -12.64
C THR A 736 -30.92 -4.12 -11.82
N ILE A 737 -32.19 -4.04 -12.20
CA ILE A 737 -33.26 -3.33 -11.51
C ILE A 737 -34.31 -4.35 -11.08
N THR A 738 -34.69 -4.35 -9.81
CA THR A 738 -35.77 -5.19 -9.27
C THR A 738 -37.02 -4.33 -9.07
N CYS A 739 -38.11 -4.64 -9.76
CA CYS A 739 -39.40 -3.96 -9.59
C CYS A 739 -40.43 -4.87 -8.92
N ARG A 740 -41.41 -4.27 -8.22
CA ARG A 740 -42.51 -4.94 -7.55
C ARG A 740 -43.83 -4.40 -8.08
N ILE A 741 -44.60 -5.25 -8.75
CA ILE A 741 -45.86 -4.86 -9.42
C ILE A 741 -47.04 -5.23 -8.53
N ASP A 742 -47.96 -4.26 -8.38
CA ASP A 742 -49.21 -4.36 -7.64
C ASP A 742 -49.05 -4.90 -6.20
N GLU A 743 -47.90 -4.60 -5.59
CA GLU A 743 -47.47 -5.09 -4.27
C GLU A 743 -47.56 -6.61 -4.06
N ALA A 744 -47.57 -7.38 -5.15
CA ALA A 744 -47.68 -8.84 -5.14
C ALA A 744 -46.34 -9.51 -5.50
N GLU A 745 -45.87 -9.28 -6.73
CA GLU A 745 -44.79 -10.05 -7.37
C GLU A 745 -43.55 -9.17 -7.64
N ASN A 746 -42.36 -9.78 -7.55
CA ASN A 746 -41.07 -9.12 -7.79
C ASN A 746 -40.45 -9.65 -9.09
N PHE A 747 -39.89 -8.78 -9.92
CA PHE A 747 -39.18 -9.15 -11.15
C PHE A 747 -37.77 -8.55 -11.16
N GLU A 748 -36.75 -9.38 -11.40
CA GLU A 748 -35.35 -8.91 -11.54
C GLU A 748 -35.01 -8.79 -13.02
N ILE A 749 -34.77 -7.55 -13.49
CA ILE A 749 -34.58 -7.22 -14.91
C ILE A 749 -33.19 -6.66 -15.11
N THR A 750 -32.40 -7.30 -15.97
CA THR A 750 -31.00 -6.97 -16.23
C THR A 750 -30.82 -6.42 -17.63
N THR A 751 -30.20 -5.25 -17.76
CA THR A 751 -29.82 -4.70 -19.07
C THR A 751 -28.76 -5.59 -19.73
N LEU A 752 -28.96 -5.91 -21.01
CA LEU A 752 -27.98 -6.63 -21.83
C LEU A 752 -26.62 -5.92 -21.79
N ARG A 753 -25.54 -6.67 -21.56
CA ARG A 753 -24.22 -6.09 -21.30
C ARG A 753 -23.06 -6.94 -21.81
N ILE A 754 -21.91 -6.29 -21.93
CA ILE A 754 -20.62 -6.87 -22.29
C ILE A 754 -19.64 -6.51 -21.17
N ASP A 755 -18.91 -7.50 -20.66
CA ASP A 755 -17.98 -7.29 -19.54
C ASP A 755 -16.62 -6.80 -20.09
N VAL A 756 -16.35 -5.49 -20.02
CA VAL A 756 -15.18 -4.84 -20.64
C VAL A 756 -13.89 -5.17 -19.89
N VAL A 757 -13.97 -5.33 -18.57
CA VAL A 757 -12.90 -5.80 -17.69
C VAL A 757 -13.54 -6.70 -16.63
N CYS A 758 -13.00 -7.90 -16.39
CA CYS A 758 -13.41 -8.80 -15.30
C CYS A 758 -12.23 -8.95 -14.33
N ASP A 759 -12.51 -8.81 -13.04
CA ASP A 759 -11.53 -9.03 -11.94
C ASP A 759 -12.15 -9.95 -10.85
N GLY A 760 -12.95 -10.94 -11.28
CA GLY A 760 -13.66 -11.93 -10.45
C GLY A 760 -14.76 -11.40 -9.51
N ARG A 761 -14.64 -10.18 -8.99
CA ARG A 761 -15.58 -9.54 -8.05
C ARG A 761 -16.30 -8.32 -8.62
N ARG A 762 -15.73 -7.66 -9.62
CA ARG A 762 -16.31 -6.51 -10.32
C ARG A 762 -16.08 -6.67 -11.83
N ALA A 763 -17.11 -6.35 -12.60
CA ALA A 763 -17.03 -6.20 -14.04
C ALA A 763 -17.27 -4.74 -14.41
N GLU A 764 -16.41 -4.14 -15.24
CA GLU A 764 -16.72 -2.84 -15.86
C GLU A 764 -17.66 -3.14 -17.04
N VAL A 765 -18.98 -3.05 -16.80
CA VAL A 765 -20.02 -3.44 -17.75
C VAL A 765 -20.29 -2.34 -18.77
N LYS A 766 -20.42 -2.71 -20.04
CA LYS A 766 -20.93 -1.85 -21.11
C LYS A 766 -22.27 -2.39 -21.58
N TYR A 767 -23.33 -1.58 -21.46
CA TYR A 767 -24.64 -1.94 -21.98
C TYR A 767 -24.64 -2.05 -23.51
N THR A 768 -25.46 -2.95 -24.02
CA THR A 768 -25.65 -3.24 -25.45
C THR A 768 -27.13 -3.49 -25.72
N THR A 769 -27.55 -3.41 -26.99
CA THR A 769 -28.86 -3.92 -27.44
C THR A 769 -28.74 -5.26 -28.18
N ASP A 770 -27.51 -5.76 -28.31
CA ASP A 770 -27.17 -6.99 -29.03
C ASP A 770 -27.24 -8.22 -28.11
N TRP A 771 -28.22 -9.08 -28.38
CA TRP A 771 -28.46 -10.35 -27.67
C TRP A 771 -27.35 -11.39 -27.89
N GLN A 772 -26.69 -11.43 -29.05
CA GLN A 772 -25.58 -12.35 -29.33
C GLN A 772 -24.36 -11.99 -28.45
N LEU A 773 -24.14 -10.70 -28.20
CA LEU A 773 -23.05 -10.23 -27.32
C LEU A 773 -23.34 -10.49 -25.83
N ASP A 774 -24.59 -10.41 -25.38
CA ASP A 774 -24.95 -10.82 -24.00
C ASP A 774 -24.93 -12.34 -23.82
N ALA A 775 -25.28 -13.12 -24.85
CA ALA A 775 -25.10 -14.57 -24.86
C ALA A 775 -23.61 -14.94 -24.71
N ASN A 776 -22.72 -14.26 -25.44
CA ASN A 776 -21.29 -14.59 -25.48
C ASN A 776 -20.57 -14.38 -24.13
N ARG A 777 -20.95 -13.37 -23.33
CA ARG A 777 -20.33 -13.15 -22.01
C ARG A 777 -20.68 -14.23 -20.98
N ARG A 778 -21.76 -15.00 -21.18
CA ARG A 778 -22.24 -16.03 -20.23
C ARG A 778 -21.26 -17.22 -20.20
N ASP A 779 -21.38 -18.04 -19.16
CA ASP A 779 -20.39 -19.08 -18.86
C ASP A 779 -20.55 -20.33 -19.72
N LEU A 780 -21.75 -20.93 -19.70
CA LEU A 780 -22.05 -22.21 -20.31
C LEU A 780 -23.13 -22.05 -21.39
N THR A 781 -23.08 -22.86 -22.44
CA THR A 781 -24.01 -22.86 -23.59
C THR A 781 -25.47 -22.99 -23.13
N ILE A 782 -25.70 -23.93 -22.22
CA ILE A 782 -26.95 -24.18 -21.49
C ILE A 782 -27.49 -22.97 -20.70
N ASN A 783 -26.66 -21.95 -20.44
CA ASN A 783 -27.01 -20.72 -19.71
C ASN A 783 -27.01 -19.46 -20.61
N SER A 784 -26.59 -19.58 -21.88
CA SER A 784 -26.57 -18.47 -22.87
C SER A 784 -27.86 -18.31 -23.68
N LEU A 785 -28.90 -19.08 -23.35
CA LEU A 785 -30.21 -19.06 -24.00
C LEU A 785 -31.09 -17.89 -23.52
N PHE A 786 -31.96 -17.43 -24.41
CA PHE A 786 -33.06 -16.50 -24.09
C PHE A 786 -34.39 -17.10 -24.55
N LEU A 787 -35.49 -16.65 -23.95
CA LEU A 787 -36.86 -17.06 -24.28
C LEU A 787 -37.75 -15.81 -24.32
N ASP A 788 -38.36 -15.54 -25.48
CA ASP A 788 -39.33 -14.44 -25.58
C ASP A 788 -40.68 -14.80 -24.94
N LEU A 789 -41.51 -13.78 -24.73
CA LEU A 789 -42.84 -13.91 -24.12
C LEU A 789 -43.92 -14.36 -25.13
N HIS A 790 -43.50 -14.93 -26.27
CA HIS A 790 -44.33 -15.61 -27.26
C HIS A 790 -43.98 -17.10 -27.42
N GLY A 791 -43.00 -17.59 -26.63
CA GLY A 791 -42.58 -18.99 -26.57
C GLY A 791 -41.33 -19.32 -27.39
N ASN A 792 -40.69 -18.35 -28.05
CA ASN A 792 -39.52 -18.62 -28.89
C ASN A 792 -38.22 -18.56 -28.07
N VAL A 793 -37.57 -19.71 -27.93
CA VAL A 793 -36.20 -19.84 -27.44
C VAL A 793 -35.23 -19.41 -28.54
N VAL A 794 -34.24 -18.60 -28.18
CA VAL A 794 -33.20 -18.06 -29.06
C VAL A 794 -31.84 -18.57 -28.58
N ASP A 795 -31.15 -19.31 -29.46
CA ASP A 795 -29.85 -19.94 -29.20
C ASP A 795 -28.79 -19.48 -30.20
N TYR A 796 -27.67 -18.97 -29.68
CA TYR A 796 -26.51 -18.49 -30.47
C TYR A 796 -25.31 -19.44 -30.40
N PHE A 797 -25.31 -20.44 -29.50
CA PHE A 797 -24.12 -21.22 -29.14
C PHE A 797 -24.36 -22.73 -28.96
N GLY A 798 -25.52 -23.24 -29.36
CA GLY A 798 -25.85 -24.67 -29.31
C GLY A 798 -26.39 -25.14 -27.95
N GLY A 799 -26.79 -24.22 -27.07
CA GLY A 799 -27.32 -24.53 -25.75
C GLY A 799 -28.57 -25.42 -25.76
N ILE A 800 -29.38 -25.37 -26.82
CA ILE A 800 -30.52 -26.29 -27.00
C ILE A 800 -30.02 -27.73 -27.18
N ALA A 801 -29.06 -27.94 -28.08
CA ALA A 801 -28.50 -29.27 -28.35
C ALA A 801 -27.72 -29.84 -27.15
N ASP A 802 -27.07 -28.98 -26.37
CA ASP A 802 -26.41 -29.38 -25.12
C ASP A 802 -27.42 -29.78 -24.03
N ILE A 803 -28.60 -29.14 -23.94
CA ILE A 803 -29.68 -29.59 -23.06
C ILE A 803 -30.31 -30.90 -23.55
N GLU A 804 -30.53 -31.06 -24.86
CA GLU A 804 -31.03 -32.28 -25.49
C GLU A 804 -30.10 -33.48 -25.20
N SER A 805 -28.78 -33.29 -25.38
CA SER A 805 -27.73 -34.31 -25.15
C SER A 805 -27.25 -34.43 -23.70
N ARG A 806 -27.74 -33.58 -22.79
CA ARG A 806 -27.28 -33.45 -21.38
C ARG A 806 -25.80 -33.11 -21.21
N ARG A 807 -25.17 -32.53 -22.24
CA ARG A 807 -23.78 -32.04 -22.19
C ARG A 807 -23.72 -30.72 -21.41
N VAL A 808 -22.58 -30.44 -20.78
CA VAL A 808 -22.28 -29.16 -20.12
C VAL A 808 -20.98 -28.62 -20.67
N ALA A 809 -21.08 -27.57 -21.50
CA ALA A 809 -19.95 -26.99 -22.22
C ALA A 809 -19.86 -25.48 -22.03
N PHE A 810 -18.65 -24.93 -22.18
CA PHE A 810 -18.38 -23.50 -22.13
C PHE A 810 -18.78 -22.81 -23.43
N VAL A 811 -19.22 -21.54 -23.34
CA VAL A 811 -19.37 -20.68 -24.53
C VAL A 811 -17.96 -20.29 -25.00
N GLY A 812 -17.46 -20.95 -26.04
CA GLY A 812 -16.10 -20.79 -26.55
C GLY A 812 -15.04 -21.61 -25.79
N ASP A 813 -13.77 -21.25 -25.95
CA ASP A 813 -12.61 -21.95 -25.38
C ASP A 813 -12.66 -22.03 -23.85
N ALA A 814 -12.83 -23.26 -23.32
CA ALA A 814 -12.91 -23.56 -21.89
C ALA A 814 -11.73 -23.02 -21.07
N ARG A 815 -10.49 -23.02 -21.60
CA ARG A 815 -9.32 -22.48 -20.88
C ARG A 815 -9.48 -20.98 -20.65
N ARG A 816 -9.82 -20.23 -21.71
CA ARG A 816 -10.07 -18.78 -21.62
C ARG A 816 -11.26 -18.48 -20.70
N ARG A 817 -12.35 -19.25 -20.83
CA ARG A 817 -13.53 -19.04 -19.98
C ARG A 817 -13.21 -19.33 -18.51
N ILE A 818 -12.37 -20.32 -18.18
CA ILE A 818 -11.94 -20.55 -16.80
C ILE A 818 -11.04 -19.41 -16.30
N GLN A 819 -10.11 -18.91 -17.12
CA GLN A 819 -9.18 -17.82 -16.76
C GLN A 819 -9.87 -16.45 -16.56
N GLU A 820 -11.04 -16.22 -17.17
CA GLU A 820 -11.86 -15.02 -16.91
C GLU A 820 -12.43 -14.96 -15.48
N ASP A 821 -12.72 -16.11 -14.87
CA ASP A 821 -13.21 -16.25 -13.49
C ASP A 821 -13.13 -17.71 -13.04
N TYR A 822 -12.10 -18.07 -12.27
CA TYR A 822 -11.83 -19.45 -11.85
C TYR A 822 -12.97 -20.11 -11.05
N LEU A 823 -13.94 -19.34 -10.52
CA LEU A 823 -15.17 -19.90 -9.93
C LEU A 823 -15.97 -20.75 -10.94
N ARG A 824 -15.79 -20.51 -12.24
CA ARG A 824 -16.42 -21.28 -13.32
C ARG A 824 -16.07 -22.76 -13.29
N ILE A 825 -14.94 -23.16 -12.67
CA ILE A 825 -14.62 -24.57 -12.38
C ILE A 825 -15.72 -25.20 -11.49
N LEU A 826 -16.07 -24.56 -10.37
CA LEU A 826 -17.13 -25.05 -9.49
C LEU A 826 -18.52 -24.95 -10.12
N ARG A 827 -18.75 -23.96 -10.99
CA ARG A 827 -20.01 -23.84 -11.74
C ARG A 827 -20.17 -24.98 -12.75
N TYR A 828 -19.11 -25.38 -13.45
CA TYR A 828 -19.12 -26.58 -14.31
C TYR A 828 -19.57 -27.80 -13.51
N PHE A 829 -18.91 -28.13 -12.39
CA PHE A 829 -19.27 -29.28 -11.55
C PHE A 829 -20.72 -29.22 -11.01
N ARG A 830 -21.17 -28.03 -10.57
CA ARG A 830 -22.55 -27.79 -10.13
C ARG A 830 -23.58 -28.06 -11.25
N PHE A 831 -23.35 -27.56 -12.46
CA PHE A 831 -24.28 -27.74 -13.57
C PHE A 831 -24.21 -29.15 -14.16
N PHE A 832 -23.03 -29.77 -14.20
CA PHE A 832 -22.86 -31.18 -14.56
C PHE A 832 -23.73 -32.10 -13.69
N GLY A 833 -23.60 -32.02 -12.36
CA GLY A 833 -24.41 -32.84 -11.44
C GLY A 833 -25.92 -32.56 -11.51
N ARG A 834 -26.32 -31.34 -11.94
CA ARG A 834 -27.73 -30.98 -12.14
C ARG A 834 -28.32 -31.56 -13.44
N ILE A 835 -27.53 -31.75 -14.50
CA ILE A 835 -28.04 -31.96 -15.86
C ILE A 835 -27.61 -33.32 -16.45
N SER A 836 -26.34 -33.68 -16.33
CA SER A 836 -25.75 -34.88 -16.94
C SER A 836 -26.48 -36.15 -16.48
N ASN A 837 -26.58 -37.16 -17.34
CA ASN A 837 -27.05 -38.50 -16.93
C ASN A 837 -25.91 -39.53 -16.89
N THR A 838 -24.67 -39.12 -17.17
CA THR A 838 -23.46 -39.94 -17.09
C THR A 838 -22.48 -39.38 -16.04
N PRO A 839 -21.63 -40.23 -15.44
CA PRO A 839 -20.51 -39.78 -14.59
C PRO A 839 -19.28 -39.34 -15.40
N GLU A 840 -19.32 -39.47 -16.72
CA GLU A 840 -18.20 -39.21 -17.63
C GLU A 840 -18.13 -37.73 -18.02
N HIS A 841 -16.94 -37.16 -17.87
CA HIS A 841 -16.65 -35.76 -18.19
C HIS A 841 -15.94 -35.63 -19.55
N GLU A 842 -16.16 -34.50 -20.23
CA GLU A 842 -15.47 -34.15 -21.47
C GLU A 842 -13.98 -33.89 -21.19
N ALA A 843 -13.09 -34.67 -21.84
CA ALA A 843 -11.66 -34.71 -21.51
C ALA A 843 -10.96 -33.35 -21.63
N ASP A 844 -11.24 -32.59 -22.69
CA ASP A 844 -10.67 -31.25 -22.90
C ASP A 844 -11.10 -30.27 -21.80
N THR A 845 -12.34 -30.37 -21.32
CA THR A 845 -12.85 -29.53 -20.24
C THR A 845 -12.24 -29.93 -18.88
N ILE A 846 -12.00 -31.22 -18.62
CA ILE A 846 -11.25 -31.66 -17.42
C ILE A 846 -9.78 -31.24 -17.48
N GLN A 847 -9.11 -31.37 -18.63
CA GLN A 847 -7.73 -30.89 -18.78
C GLN A 847 -7.65 -29.37 -18.63
N ALA A 848 -8.64 -28.62 -19.14
CA ALA A 848 -8.73 -27.18 -18.92
C ALA A 848 -8.94 -26.81 -17.43
N ILE A 849 -9.62 -27.65 -16.65
CA ILE A 849 -9.74 -27.50 -15.19
C ILE A 849 -8.40 -27.81 -14.49
N ILE A 850 -7.76 -28.94 -14.82
CA ILE A 850 -6.48 -29.36 -14.24
C ILE A 850 -5.39 -28.31 -14.46
N ASP A 851 -5.25 -27.81 -15.70
CA ASP A 851 -4.24 -26.81 -16.08
C ASP A 851 -4.47 -25.42 -15.45
N ASN A 852 -5.63 -25.18 -14.83
CA ASN A 852 -6.00 -23.88 -14.25
C ASN A 852 -6.40 -23.96 -12.76
N LYS A 853 -6.23 -25.11 -12.09
CA LYS A 853 -6.70 -25.32 -10.71
C LYS A 853 -6.02 -24.39 -9.69
N ASP A 854 -4.76 -24.04 -9.88
CA ASP A 854 -4.05 -23.08 -9.03
C ASP A 854 -4.73 -21.69 -8.98
N GLY A 855 -5.41 -21.28 -10.06
CA GLY A 855 -6.18 -20.03 -10.10
C GLY A 855 -7.33 -19.98 -9.09
N MET A 856 -7.78 -21.14 -8.57
CA MET A 856 -8.79 -21.18 -7.51
C MET A 856 -8.33 -20.51 -6.21
N ALA A 857 -7.02 -20.43 -5.97
CA ALA A 857 -6.46 -19.74 -4.80
C ALA A 857 -6.75 -18.21 -4.77
N GLY A 858 -7.11 -17.61 -5.92
CA GLY A 858 -7.51 -16.20 -6.03
C GLY A 858 -9.00 -15.92 -5.79
N ILE A 859 -9.84 -16.97 -5.70
CA ILE A 859 -11.30 -16.81 -5.51
C ILE A 859 -11.59 -16.43 -4.06
N SER A 860 -12.64 -15.62 -3.83
CA SER A 860 -13.06 -15.32 -2.45
C SER A 860 -13.73 -16.52 -1.77
N ALA A 861 -13.45 -16.68 -0.49
CA ALA A 861 -13.96 -17.74 0.37
C ALA A 861 -15.48 -17.94 0.28
N GLU A 862 -16.20 -16.82 0.27
CA GLU A 862 -17.66 -16.77 0.25
C GLU A 862 -18.20 -17.27 -1.10
N ARG A 863 -17.54 -16.91 -2.22
CA ARG A 863 -17.88 -17.40 -3.56
C ARG A 863 -17.65 -18.91 -3.69
N ILE A 864 -16.52 -19.42 -3.18
CA ILE A 864 -16.23 -20.86 -3.13
C ILE A 864 -17.33 -21.58 -2.36
N TRP A 865 -17.66 -21.13 -1.15
CA TRP A 865 -18.66 -21.79 -0.30
C TRP A 865 -20.08 -21.71 -0.89
N THR A 866 -20.46 -20.61 -1.54
CA THR A 866 -21.76 -20.45 -2.18
C THR A 866 -22.02 -21.43 -3.33
N GLU A 867 -21.00 -21.80 -4.11
CA GLU A 867 -21.16 -22.85 -5.14
C GLU A 867 -20.92 -24.25 -4.56
N LEU A 868 -19.94 -24.45 -3.67
CA LEU A 868 -19.66 -25.76 -3.05
C LEU A 868 -20.87 -26.31 -2.27
N LYS A 869 -21.61 -25.46 -1.54
CA LYS A 869 -22.86 -25.85 -0.87
C LYS A 869 -23.89 -26.46 -1.82
N LYS A 870 -23.93 -26.02 -3.08
CA LYS A 870 -24.88 -26.51 -4.10
C LYS A 870 -24.37 -27.76 -4.81
N ILE A 871 -23.07 -28.04 -4.74
CA ILE A 871 -22.46 -29.27 -5.25
C ILE A 871 -22.71 -30.43 -4.28
N VAL A 872 -22.40 -30.25 -2.99
CA VAL A 872 -22.41 -31.37 -2.00
C VAL A 872 -23.81 -31.88 -1.63
N VAL A 873 -24.88 -31.16 -1.99
CA VAL A 873 -26.29 -31.63 -1.90
C VAL A 873 -26.96 -31.73 -3.28
N GLY A 874 -26.18 -31.65 -4.37
CA GLY A 874 -26.68 -31.80 -5.74
C GLY A 874 -27.07 -33.24 -6.06
N ARG A 875 -27.94 -33.45 -7.07
CA ARG A 875 -28.48 -34.77 -7.48
C ARG A 875 -27.43 -35.87 -7.66
N MET A 876 -26.21 -35.52 -8.07
CA MET A 876 -25.10 -36.46 -8.31
C MET A 876 -23.85 -36.08 -7.48
N ALA A 877 -24.04 -35.58 -6.26
CA ALA A 877 -22.97 -35.06 -5.42
C ALA A 877 -21.83 -36.07 -5.18
N ASP A 878 -22.14 -37.37 -5.06
CA ASP A 878 -21.16 -38.44 -4.84
C ASP A 878 -20.18 -38.58 -6.02
N THR A 879 -20.69 -38.69 -7.25
CA THR A 879 -19.84 -38.77 -8.45
C THR A 879 -19.08 -37.47 -8.70
N VAL A 880 -19.72 -36.31 -8.52
CA VAL A 880 -19.09 -35.01 -8.77
C VAL A 880 -17.98 -34.71 -7.76
N VAL A 881 -18.22 -34.93 -6.46
CA VAL A 881 -17.19 -34.74 -5.42
C VAL A 881 -16.05 -35.75 -5.58
N LYS A 882 -16.35 -36.97 -6.02
CA LYS A 882 -15.32 -37.96 -6.40
C LYS A 882 -14.44 -37.45 -7.54
N SER A 883 -15.00 -37.00 -8.67
CA SER A 883 -14.22 -36.43 -9.78
C SER A 883 -13.39 -35.21 -9.37
N MET A 884 -13.96 -34.31 -8.56
CA MET A 884 -13.25 -33.12 -8.05
C MET A 884 -12.00 -33.45 -7.22
N ILE A 885 -11.99 -34.59 -6.53
CA ILE A 885 -10.89 -35.02 -5.65
C ILE A 885 -9.94 -35.98 -6.36
N GLU A 886 -10.46 -37.03 -6.99
CA GLU A 886 -9.64 -38.08 -7.63
C GLU A 886 -9.09 -37.71 -9.01
N GLN A 887 -9.82 -36.92 -9.82
CA GLN A 887 -9.38 -36.55 -11.18
C GLN A 887 -8.75 -35.16 -11.24
N CYS A 888 -9.23 -34.21 -10.43
CA CYS A 888 -8.79 -32.80 -10.49
C CYS A 888 -7.91 -32.36 -9.31
N GLU A 889 -7.86 -33.11 -8.20
CA GLU A 889 -7.10 -32.81 -6.97
C GLU A 889 -7.47 -31.46 -6.31
N LEU A 890 -8.76 -31.08 -6.32
CA LEU A 890 -9.18 -29.75 -5.86
C LEU A 890 -9.19 -29.57 -4.33
N GLN A 891 -8.98 -30.63 -3.54
CA GLN A 891 -9.07 -30.61 -2.07
C GLN A 891 -8.24 -29.48 -1.42
N LYS A 892 -7.02 -29.27 -1.89
CA LYS A 892 -6.09 -28.21 -1.42
C LYS A 892 -6.68 -26.80 -1.54
N TYR A 893 -7.37 -26.50 -2.65
CA TYR A 893 -7.94 -25.17 -2.93
C TYR A 893 -9.30 -24.96 -2.25
N LEU A 894 -9.99 -26.06 -1.91
CA LEU A 894 -11.25 -26.06 -1.18
C LEU A 894 -11.08 -26.08 0.34
N GLY A 895 -9.86 -26.32 0.84
CA GLY A 895 -9.56 -26.48 2.26
C GLY A 895 -10.02 -27.82 2.84
N LEU A 896 -10.19 -28.83 2.00
CA LEU A 896 -10.51 -30.20 2.40
C LEU A 896 -9.23 -30.99 2.74
N PRO A 897 -9.31 -32.08 3.53
CA PRO A 897 -8.16 -32.94 3.83
C PRO A 897 -7.51 -33.52 2.57
N GLU A 898 -6.21 -33.83 2.64
CA GLU A 898 -5.52 -34.56 1.55
C GLU A 898 -6.06 -35.99 1.35
N LYS A 899 -6.65 -36.58 2.39
CA LYS A 899 -7.29 -37.91 2.38
C LYS A 899 -8.76 -37.79 2.79
N CYS A 900 -9.63 -37.44 1.84
CA CYS A 900 -11.07 -37.36 2.08
C CYS A 900 -11.75 -38.74 2.15
N ASN A 901 -12.65 -38.94 3.12
CA ASN A 901 -13.41 -40.18 3.25
C ASN A 901 -14.64 -40.21 2.31
N LEU A 902 -14.39 -40.48 1.03
CA LEU A 902 -15.42 -40.60 -0.02
C LEU A 902 -16.44 -41.72 0.26
N ASN A 903 -16.02 -42.81 0.93
CA ASN A 903 -16.90 -43.94 1.27
C ASN A 903 -17.99 -43.52 2.27
N ARG A 904 -17.64 -42.78 3.34
CA ARG A 904 -18.63 -42.22 4.28
C ARG A 904 -19.55 -41.22 3.58
N PHE A 905 -18.99 -40.32 2.77
CA PHE A 905 -19.77 -39.34 2.00
C PHE A 905 -20.83 -40.03 1.13
N GLN A 906 -20.42 -41.04 0.34
CA GLN A 906 -21.34 -41.75 -0.56
C GLN A 906 -22.44 -42.47 0.21
N LYS A 907 -22.12 -43.19 1.29
CA LYS A 907 -23.13 -43.88 2.12
C LYS A 907 -24.18 -42.93 2.71
N VAL A 908 -23.76 -41.79 3.26
CA VAL A 908 -24.68 -40.78 3.82
C VAL A 908 -25.52 -40.14 2.71
N PHE A 909 -24.92 -39.83 1.56
CA PHE A 909 -25.64 -39.29 0.40
C PHE A 909 -26.69 -40.26 -0.14
N THR A 910 -26.36 -41.54 -0.33
CA THR A 910 -27.29 -42.57 -0.81
C THR A 910 -28.43 -42.83 0.18
N ARG A 911 -28.18 -42.76 1.50
CA ARG A 911 -29.22 -42.97 2.53
C ARG A 911 -30.15 -41.77 2.70
N PHE A 912 -29.64 -40.54 2.62
CA PHE A 912 -30.39 -39.32 2.95
C PHE A 912 -30.25 -38.17 1.91
N PRO A 913 -30.52 -38.40 0.60
CA PRO A 913 -30.16 -37.48 -0.49
C PRO A 913 -30.86 -36.10 -0.51
N LYS A 914 -31.75 -35.81 0.45
CA LYS A 914 -32.50 -34.54 0.54
C LYS A 914 -32.59 -33.94 1.96
N CYS A 915 -32.10 -34.62 3.01
CA CYS A 915 -32.39 -34.29 4.41
C CYS A 915 -31.13 -33.88 5.22
N VAL A 916 -30.01 -33.64 4.52
CA VAL A 916 -28.69 -33.44 5.11
C VAL A 916 -28.16 -32.04 4.78
N GLU A 917 -27.67 -31.34 5.80
CA GLU A 917 -27.06 -30.02 5.65
C GLU A 917 -25.74 -30.10 4.85
N PRO A 918 -25.41 -29.11 4.01
CA PRO A 918 -24.16 -29.12 3.25
C PRO A 918 -22.91 -29.29 4.12
N MET A 919 -22.93 -28.75 5.35
CA MET A 919 -21.81 -28.89 6.28
C MET A 919 -21.68 -30.29 6.87
N THR A 920 -22.78 -31.03 7.02
CA THR A 920 -22.77 -32.45 7.42
C THR A 920 -22.10 -33.30 6.33
N MET A 921 -22.39 -33.01 5.06
CA MET A 921 -21.73 -33.67 3.92
C MET A 921 -20.22 -33.37 3.89
N ILE A 922 -19.80 -32.12 4.12
CA ILE A 922 -18.37 -31.78 4.28
C ILE A 922 -17.73 -32.52 5.47
N ALA A 923 -18.41 -32.54 6.62
CA ALA A 923 -17.90 -33.22 7.80
C ALA A 923 -17.71 -34.73 7.57
N CYS A 924 -18.49 -35.36 6.68
CA CYS A 924 -18.31 -36.78 6.34
C CYS A 924 -16.98 -37.08 5.61
N LEU A 925 -16.42 -36.11 4.88
CA LEU A 925 -15.11 -36.21 4.21
C LEU A 925 -13.94 -36.08 5.20
N CYS A 926 -14.17 -35.45 6.36
CA CYS A 926 -13.16 -35.16 7.39
C CYS A 926 -13.18 -36.23 8.51
N GLU A 927 -12.08 -36.34 9.23
CA GLU A 927 -11.94 -37.22 10.41
C GLU A 927 -11.60 -36.47 11.71
N GLU A 928 -11.00 -35.27 11.64
CA GLU A 928 -10.49 -34.53 12.81
C GLU A 928 -11.04 -33.10 12.89
N GLU A 929 -11.27 -32.57 14.09
CA GLU A 929 -11.87 -31.24 14.29
C GLU A 929 -11.00 -30.10 13.68
N GLU A 930 -9.67 -30.23 13.71
CA GLU A 930 -8.74 -29.25 13.12
C GLU A 930 -8.89 -29.11 11.60
N GLN A 931 -9.42 -30.13 10.93
CA GLN A 931 -9.70 -30.09 9.49
C GLN A 931 -10.86 -29.13 9.18
N ILE A 932 -11.83 -28.96 10.10
CA ILE A 932 -12.91 -27.96 9.97
C ILE A 932 -12.40 -26.55 10.25
N ALA A 933 -11.44 -26.38 11.18
CA ALA A 933 -10.78 -25.09 11.37
C ALA A 933 -9.99 -24.67 10.10
N THR A 934 -9.32 -25.62 9.45
CA THR A 934 -8.62 -25.41 8.17
C THR A 934 -9.59 -25.09 7.02
N PHE A 935 -10.68 -25.85 6.90
CA PHE A 935 -11.75 -25.58 5.93
C PHE A 935 -12.36 -24.19 6.14
N HIS A 936 -12.74 -23.84 7.38
CA HIS A 936 -13.28 -22.52 7.74
C HIS A 936 -12.32 -21.36 7.44
N LYS A 937 -11.00 -21.56 7.61
CA LYS A 937 -9.98 -20.56 7.26
C LYS A 937 -10.07 -20.15 5.78
N ILE A 938 -10.39 -21.10 4.90
CA ILE A 938 -10.48 -20.96 3.44
C ILE A 938 -11.90 -20.60 2.96
N THR A 939 -12.97 -21.14 3.56
CA THR A 939 -14.36 -20.97 3.09
C THR A 939 -15.19 -19.93 3.87
N LYS A 940 -14.68 -19.43 5.01
CA LYS A 940 -15.32 -18.40 5.85
C LYS A 940 -16.77 -18.72 6.22
N LEU A 941 -17.00 -19.96 6.65
CA LEU A 941 -18.27 -20.45 7.19
C LEU A 941 -18.87 -19.49 8.23
N SER A 942 -20.20 -19.42 8.28
CA SER A 942 -20.91 -18.81 9.41
C SER A 942 -20.65 -19.58 10.71
N ASN A 943 -20.85 -18.91 11.85
CA ASN A 943 -20.75 -19.56 13.17
C ASN A 943 -21.73 -20.73 13.34
N GLY A 944 -22.88 -20.73 12.65
CA GLY A 944 -23.82 -21.85 12.66
C GLY A 944 -23.24 -23.09 11.99
N GLU A 945 -22.72 -22.92 10.76
CA GLU A 945 -22.09 -23.98 9.97
C GLU A 945 -20.81 -24.49 10.65
N ARG A 946 -19.89 -23.61 11.06
CA ARG A 946 -18.63 -24.01 11.72
C ARG A 946 -18.88 -24.90 12.96
N LEU A 947 -19.76 -24.44 13.86
CA LEU A 947 -20.09 -25.18 15.09
C LEU A 947 -20.85 -26.49 14.81
N LEU A 948 -21.58 -26.61 13.69
CA LEU A 948 -22.20 -27.87 13.26
C LEU A 948 -21.14 -28.88 12.83
N GLY A 949 -20.15 -28.47 12.01
CA GLY A 949 -19.05 -29.34 11.59
C GLY A 949 -18.16 -29.80 12.74
N GLU A 950 -17.82 -28.90 13.66
CA GLU A 950 -17.05 -29.19 14.88
C GLU A 950 -17.81 -30.16 15.80
N PHE A 951 -19.11 -29.90 16.05
CA PHE A 951 -19.97 -30.79 16.85
C PHE A 951 -20.07 -32.20 16.26
N ILE A 952 -20.31 -32.31 14.95
CA ILE A 952 -20.44 -33.62 14.29
C ILE A 952 -19.17 -34.47 14.49
N LEU A 953 -17.98 -33.90 14.29
CA LEU A 953 -16.73 -34.67 14.42
C LEU A 953 -16.42 -35.06 15.86
N ARG A 954 -16.64 -34.14 16.82
CA ARG A 954 -16.37 -34.38 18.24
C ARG A 954 -17.25 -35.48 18.85
N GLU A 955 -18.52 -35.54 18.44
CA GLU A 955 -19.51 -36.47 18.99
C GLU A 955 -19.63 -37.77 18.17
N ARG A 956 -19.06 -37.82 16.95
CA ARG A 956 -19.20 -38.94 15.98
C ARG A 956 -18.94 -40.31 16.59
N ASN A 957 -17.81 -40.47 17.27
CA ASN A 957 -17.37 -41.80 17.71
C ASN A 957 -18.28 -42.34 18.81
N ALA A 958 -18.63 -41.50 19.80
CA ALA A 958 -19.59 -41.84 20.84
C ALA A 958 -20.99 -42.15 20.26
N ALA A 959 -21.42 -41.43 19.21
CA ALA A 959 -22.68 -41.68 18.51
C ALA A 959 -22.69 -42.96 17.65
N ILE A 960 -21.52 -43.42 17.18
CA ILE A 960 -21.37 -44.73 16.50
C ILE A 960 -21.39 -45.86 17.54
N GLU A 961 -20.70 -45.69 18.67
CA GLU A 961 -20.70 -46.65 19.77
C GLU A 961 -22.10 -46.81 20.40
N ASN A 962 -22.85 -45.71 20.53
CA ASN A 962 -24.19 -45.66 21.11
C ASN A 962 -25.31 -45.60 20.05
N LEU A 963 -25.04 -46.06 18.81
CA LEU A 963 -25.98 -45.93 17.69
C LEU A 963 -27.37 -46.53 17.96
N ASN A 964 -27.42 -47.60 18.77
CA ASN A 964 -28.64 -48.33 19.16
C ASN A 964 -29.10 -48.06 20.60
N ASN A 965 -28.50 -47.10 21.30
CA ASN A 965 -28.80 -46.79 22.70
C ASN A 965 -29.69 -45.54 22.79
N ASP A 966 -31.01 -45.74 22.77
CA ASP A 966 -32.00 -44.64 22.78
C ASP A 966 -31.90 -43.74 24.02
N GLU A 967 -31.46 -44.28 25.17
CA GLU A 967 -31.23 -43.48 26.39
C GLU A 967 -30.08 -42.48 26.20
N TRP A 968 -29.00 -42.87 25.51
CA TRP A 968 -27.87 -41.98 25.23
C TRP A 968 -28.30 -40.77 24.39
N TRP A 969 -29.20 -40.97 23.43
CA TRP A 969 -29.75 -39.87 22.62
C TRP A 969 -30.67 -38.95 23.44
N ILE A 970 -31.46 -39.49 24.37
CA ILE A 970 -32.26 -38.69 25.33
C ILE A 970 -31.34 -37.86 26.23
N ASP A 971 -30.35 -38.48 26.85
CA ASP A 971 -29.41 -37.80 27.76
C ASP A 971 -28.64 -36.68 27.02
N ARG A 972 -28.26 -36.92 25.75
CA ARG A 972 -27.61 -35.90 24.91
C ARG A 972 -28.54 -34.74 24.54
N ILE A 973 -29.83 -34.98 24.34
CA ILE A 973 -30.83 -33.90 24.15
C ILE A 973 -30.90 -33.04 25.42
N VAL A 974 -31.05 -33.67 26.59
CA VAL A 974 -31.22 -32.96 27.87
C VAL A 974 -29.96 -32.18 28.25
N ASP A 975 -28.76 -32.74 28.01
CA ASP A 975 -27.47 -32.04 28.18
C ASP A 975 -27.29 -30.81 27.27
N LEU A 976 -27.98 -30.75 26.12
CA LEU A 976 -27.90 -29.64 25.18
C LEU A 976 -28.98 -28.57 25.41
N GLU A 977 -30.19 -28.97 25.80
CA GLU A 977 -31.35 -28.07 25.86
C GLU A 977 -31.73 -27.59 27.26
N VAL A 978 -31.46 -28.40 28.30
CA VAL A 978 -31.97 -28.16 29.66
C VAL A 978 -30.85 -27.77 30.63
N ARG A 979 -29.58 -28.06 30.30
CA ARG A 979 -28.44 -27.88 31.21
C ARG A 979 -28.28 -26.40 31.63
N PRO A 980 -28.23 -26.08 32.94
CA PRO A 980 -28.21 -24.70 33.43
C PRO A 980 -27.15 -23.79 32.78
N GLY A 981 -27.54 -22.58 32.41
CA GLY A 981 -26.64 -21.58 31.83
C GLY A 981 -26.37 -21.70 30.33
N HIS A 982 -27.03 -22.60 29.60
CA HIS A 982 -27.03 -22.66 28.13
C HIS A 982 -28.19 -21.85 27.50
N GLU A 983 -28.37 -20.61 27.94
CA GLU A 983 -29.37 -19.70 27.35
C GLU A 983 -28.87 -19.12 26.01
N ASN A 984 -29.27 -19.72 24.89
CA ASN A 984 -29.72 -19.09 23.63
C ASN A 984 -29.77 -20.11 22.46
N GLN A 985 -30.87 -20.10 21.68
CA GLN A 985 -31.06 -20.82 20.39
C GLN A 985 -31.24 -22.36 20.46
N LEU A 986 -32.23 -22.84 21.22
CA LEU A 986 -32.60 -24.27 21.37
C LEU A 986 -32.80 -25.00 20.03
N ASP A 987 -33.59 -24.45 19.10
CA ASP A 987 -33.93 -25.11 17.82
C ASP A 987 -32.68 -25.50 16.98
N ARG A 988 -31.61 -24.71 17.11
CA ARG A 988 -30.32 -24.94 16.43
C ARG A 988 -29.46 -26.00 17.09
N LEU A 989 -29.75 -26.38 18.33
CA LEU A 989 -29.09 -27.48 19.04
C LEU A 989 -29.72 -28.82 18.66
N ARG A 990 -31.06 -28.92 18.63
CA ARG A 990 -31.74 -30.15 18.16
C ARG A 990 -31.36 -30.50 16.73
N LEU A 991 -31.33 -29.52 15.83
CA LEU A 991 -30.92 -29.72 14.44
C LEU A 991 -29.50 -30.29 14.32
N ARG A 992 -28.55 -29.90 15.20
CA ARG A 992 -27.19 -30.48 15.21
C ARG A 992 -27.18 -31.96 15.58
N LEU A 993 -28.00 -32.37 16.55
CA LEU A 993 -28.09 -33.77 16.97
C LEU A 993 -28.75 -34.65 15.88
N VAL A 994 -29.77 -34.13 15.20
CA VAL A 994 -30.39 -34.78 14.03
C VAL A 994 -29.38 -34.94 12.88
N GLN A 995 -28.56 -33.92 12.62
CA GLN A 995 -27.51 -33.99 11.59
C GLN A 995 -26.36 -34.94 11.99
N LEU A 996 -26.01 -35.03 13.28
CA LEU A 996 -25.11 -36.06 13.80
C LEU A 996 -25.66 -37.46 13.53
N ALA A 997 -26.92 -37.73 13.90
CA ALA A 997 -27.59 -39.01 13.66
C ALA A 997 -27.60 -39.42 12.18
N ARG A 998 -27.90 -38.47 11.27
CA ARG A 998 -27.81 -38.68 9.81
C ARG A 998 -26.38 -38.96 9.33
N SER A 999 -25.36 -38.34 9.94
CA SER A 999 -23.94 -38.57 9.60
C SER A 999 -23.39 -39.94 10.04
N VAL A 1000 -24.01 -40.57 11.04
CA VAL A 1000 -23.66 -41.92 11.54
C VAL A 1000 -24.58 -43.03 11.01
N LEU A 1001 -25.47 -42.71 10.07
CA LEU A 1001 -26.42 -43.64 9.43
C LEU A 1001 -27.47 -44.24 10.40
N ALA A 1002 -27.90 -43.49 11.42
CA ALA A 1002 -28.97 -43.91 12.32
C ALA A 1002 -30.32 -44.13 11.60
N ASP A 1003 -31.18 -44.96 12.17
CA ASP A 1003 -32.49 -45.29 11.58
C ASP A 1003 -33.53 -44.17 11.71
N GLU A 1004 -34.49 -44.19 10.78
CA GLU A 1004 -35.50 -43.14 10.64
C GLU A 1004 -36.40 -43.00 11.88
N GLU A 1005 -36.62 -44.08 12.61
CA GLU A 1005 -37.37 -44.10 13.88
C GLU A 1005 -36.63 -43.31 14.97
N ARG A 1006 -35.30 -43.48 15.06
CA ARG A 1006 -34.42 -42.77 16.00
C ARG A 1006 -34.27 -41.30 15.63
N ILE A 1007 -34.21 -40.99 14.33
CA ILE A 1007 -34.26 -39.62 13.82
C ILE A 1007 -35.58 -38.94 14.21
N GLN A 1008 -36.73 -39.61 14.02
CA GLN A 1008 -38.04 -39.08 14.43
C GLN A 1008 -38.20 -38.98 15.95
N MET A 1009 -37.62 -39.90 16.73
CA MET A 1009 -37.56 -39.83 18.18
C MET A 1009 -36.82 -38.56 18.62
N ILE A 1010 -35.64 -38.30 18.05
CA ILE A 1010 -34.87 -37.07 18.31
C ILE A 1010 -35.66 -35.83 17.86
N GLU A 1011 -36.35 -35.86 16.72
CA GLU A 1011 -37.14 -34.70 16.26
C GLU A 1011 -38.40 -34.42 17.11
N LYS A 1012 -38.98 -35.43 17.79
CA LYS A 1012 -40.27 -35.31 18.51
C LYS A 1012 -40.17 -35.28 20.04
N PHE A 1013 -39.05 -35.70 20.64
CA PHE A 1013 -38.91 -35.78 22.11
C PHE A 1013 -38.95 -34.40 22.78
N VAL A 1014 -39.93 -34.12 23.64
CA VAL A 1014 -40.01 -32.87 24.41
C VAL A 1014 -39.19 -33.03 25.68
N ALA A 1015 -38.12 -32.24 25.82
CA ALA A 1015 -37.25 -32.32 26.99
C ALA A 1015 -37.96 -31.76 28.25
N PRO A 1016 -37.89 -32.46 29.40
CA PRO A 1016 -38.46 -31.97 30.65
C PRO A 1016 -37.67 -30.76 31.17
N LYS A 1017 -38.32 -29.90 31.97
CA LYS A 1017 -37.66 -28.73 32.58
C LYS A 1017 -37.00 -29.13 33.89
N PHE A 1018 -35.75 -28.73 34.10
CA PHE A 1018 -35.04 -28.89 35.37
C PHE A 1018 -35.75 -28.09 36.48
N PRO A 1019 -36.08 -28.69 37.65
CA PRO A 1019 -36.98 -28.09 38.63
C PRO A 1019 -36.31 -27.12 39.63
N ILE A 1020 -35.00 -26.87 39.52
CA ILE A 1020 -34.24 -25.96 40.40
C ILE A 1020 -33.66 -24.79 39.61
N THR A 1021 -33.78 -23.59 40.17
CA THR A 1021 -33.14 -22.36 39.70
C THR A 1021 -32.00 -21.93 40.62
N GLY A 1022 -31.15 -21.02 40.15
CA GLY A 1022 -30.14 -20.39 41.01
C GLY A 1022 -30.71 -19.51 42.13
N GLY A 1023 -32.00 -19.16 42.09
CA GLY A 1023 -32.70 -18.48 43.19
C GLY A 1023 -32.95 -19.42 44.36
N ASP A 1024 -33.48 -20.61 44.07
CA ASP A 1024 -33.84 -21.63 45.06
C ASP A 1024 -32.64 -22.08 45.91
N LEU A 1025 -31.45 -22.14 45.31
CA LEU A 1025 -30.21 -22.45 46.04
C LEU A 1025 -29.76 -21.31 46.97
N MET A 1026 -30.04 -20.04 46.64
CA MET A 1026 -29.77 -18.93 47.56
C MET A 1026 -30.76 -18.92 48.74
N GLU A 1027 -32.01 -19.33 48.51
CA GLU A 1027 -33.01 -19.54 49.58
C GLU A 1027 -32.66 -20.74 50.47
N ALA A 1028 -32.06 -21.80 49.90
CA ALA A 1028 -31.50 -22.93 50.64
C ALA A 1028 -30.19 -22.60 51.39
N GLY A 1029 -29.63 -21.39 51.25
CA GLY A 1029 -28.45 -20.92 51.98
C GLY A 1029 -27.10 -21.06 51.27
N VAL A 1030 -27.07 -21.55 50.01
CA VAL A 1030 -25.83 -21.72 49.24
C VAL A 1030 -25.19 -20.36 48.95
N ARG A 1031 -23.90 -20.22 49.25
CA ARG A 1031 -23.17 -18.95 49.14
C ARG A 1031 -23.08 -18.46 47.68
N LYS A 1032 -23.68 -17.28 47.44
CA LYS A 1032 -23.71 -16.58 46.14
C LYS A 1032 -22.30 -16.40 45.56
N GLY A 1033 -22.00 -17.09 44.46
CA GLY A 1033 -20.69 -17.09 43.80
C GLY A 1033 -20.57 -18.22 42.78
N PRO A 1034 -19.35 -18.50 42.26
CA PRO A 1034 -19.12 -19.56 41.27
C PRO A 1034 -19.60 -20.94 41.73
N HIS A 1035 -19.52 -21.23 43.03
CA HIS A 1035 -19.94 -22.49 43.64
C HIS A 1035 -21.41 -22.83 43.34
N VAL A 1036 -22.32 -21.85 43.28
CA VAL A 1036 -23.74 -22.06 42.93
C VAL A 1036 -23.89 -22.76 41.57
N ARG A 1037 -22.99 -22.48 40.60
CA ARG A 1037 -22.98 -23.15 39.30
C ARG A 1037 -22.59 -24.63 39.41
N ASN A 1038 -21.63 -24.94 40.29
CA ASN A 1038 -21.19 -26.31 40.51
C ASN A 1038 -22.30 -27.13 41.18
N VAL A 1039 -23.00 -26.55 42.17
CA VAL A 1039 -24.19 -27.15 42.80
C VAL A 1039 -25.29 -27.37 41.76
N LEU A 1040 -25.62 -26.38 40.93
CA LEU A 1040 -26.59 -26.54 39.83
C LEU A 1040 -26.22 -27.66 38.84
N PHE A 1041 -24.92 -27.85 38.56
CA PHE A 1041 -24.46 -28.93 37.68
C PHE A 1041 -24.57 -30.30 38.36
N TYR A 1042 -24.13 -30.43 39.61
CA TYR A 1042 -24.24 -31.67 40.39
C TYR A 1042 -25.71 -32.12 40.54
N LEU A 1043 -26.61 -31.20 40.92
CA LEU A 1043 -28.05 -31.49 41.04
C LEU A 1043 -28.72 -31.78 39.70
N PHE A 1044 -28.24 -31.19 38.60
CA PHE A 1044 -28.71 -31.51 37.25
C PHE A 1044 -28.27 -32.91 36.80
N ASP A 1045 -27.02 -33.29 37.05
CA ASP A 1045 -26.51 -34.62 36.70
C ASP A 1045 -27.15 -35.72 37.59
N LEU A 1046 -27.48 -35.45 38.86
CA LEU A 1046 -28.34 -36.31 39.70
C LEU A 1046 -29.77 -36.44 39.15
N TRP A 1047 -30.41 -35.33 38.78
CA TRP A 1047 -31.75 -35.34 38.20
C TRP A 1047 -31.81 -36.10 36.87
N LYS A 1048 -30.78 -35.99 36.03
CA LYS A 1048 -30.61 -36.80 34.81
C LYS A 1048 -30.45 -38.29 35.13
N ALA A 1049 -29.61 -38.65 36.11
CA ALA A 1049 -29.44 -40.02 36.57
C ALA A 1049 -30.74 -40.66 37.11
N SER A 1050 -31.62 -39.85 37.73
CA SER A 1050 -32.96 -40.27 38.16
C SER A 1050 -34.00 -40.45 37.03
N ARG A 1051 -33.58 -40.36 35.75
CA ARG A 1051 -34.47 -40.29 34.57
C ARG A 1051 -35.57 -39.22 34.74
N PHE A 1052 -35.16 -38.05 35.27
CA PHE A 1052 -35.97 -36.83 35.42
C PHE A 1052 -37.12 -36.92 36.44
N THR A 1053 -37.15 -37.97 37.27
CA THR A 1053 -38.24 -38.23 38.23
C THR A 1053 -38.10 -37.45 39.54
N GLU A 1054 -36.88 -37.06 39.92
CA GLU A 1054 -36.63 -36.38 41.19
C GLU A 1054 -37.22 -34.96 41.25
N THR A 1055 -37.74 -34.61 42.43
CA THR A 1055 -38.47 -33.36 42.68
C THR A 1055 -37.56 -32.24 43.20
N LYS A 1056 -38.05 -31.00 43.18
CA LYS A 1056 -37.34 -29.85 43.77
C LYS A 1056 -36.96 -30.09 45.24
N GLU A 1057 -37.85 -30.69 46.02
CA GLU A 1057 -37.67 -30.90 47.47
C GLU A 1057 -36.70 -32.04 47.83
N THR A 1058 -36.52 -33.02 46.93
CA THR A 1058 -35.53 -34.09 47.11
C THR A 1058 -34.17 -33.62 46.64
N LEU A 1059 -34.06 -33.03 45.45
CA LEU A 1059 -32.82 -32.49 44.91
C LEU A 1059 -32.20 -31.39 45.78
N LEU A 1060 -32.99 -30.49 46.39
CA LEU A 1060 -32.45 -29.45 47.28
C LEU A 1060 -31.78 -30.00 48.55
N LYS A 1061 -32.05 -31.24 48.96
CA LYS A 1061 -31.34 -31.89 50.09
C LYS A 1061 -29.90 -32.27 49.76
N HIS A 1062 -29.61 -32.47 48.48
CA HIS A 1062 -28.28 -32.78 47.94
C HIS A 1062 -27.45 -31.53 47.63
N ALA A 1063 -27.93 -30.33 47.99
CA ALA A 1063 -27.25 -29.05 47.70
C ALA A 1063 -25.98 -28.81 48.53
N ASP A 1064 -25.81 -29.54 49.64
CA ASP A 1064 -24.65 -29.50 50.55
C ASP A 1064 -23.81 -30.80 50.51
N ASP A 1065 -24.03 -31.69 49.53
CA ASP A 1065 -23.34 -32.98 49.43
C ASP A 1065 -21.80 -32.82 49.30
N ALA A 1066 -21.06 -33.68 50.01
CA ALA A 1066 -19.59 -33.64 50.03
C ALA A 1066 -18.93 -33.93 48.66
N ASP A 1067 -19.66 -34.56 47.73
CA ASP A 1067 -19.19 -34.95 46.40
C ASP A 1067 -19.34 -33.83 45.33
N ILE A 1068 -19.85 -32.65 45.70
CA ILE A 1068 -20.03 -31.51 44.78
C ILE A 1068 -18.66 -31.05 44.21
N PRO A 1069 -18.43 -31.11 42.88
CA PRO A 1069 -17.10 -30.87 42.32
C PRO A 1069 -16.59 -29.43 42.48
N ASP A 1070 -15.36 -29.27 42.97
CA ASP A 1070 -14.68 -27.97 43.02
C ASP A 1070 -14.02 -27.60 41.68
N LEU A 1071 -14.86 -27.25 40.71
CA LEU A 1071 -14.46 -26.76 39.38
C LEU A 1071 -13.66 -25.45 39.41
N SER A 1072 -13.40 -24.83 40.58
CA SER A 1072 -12.47 -23.69 40.67
C SER A 1072 -11.01 -24.10 40.51
N LYS A 1073 -10.69 -25.39 40.76
CA LYS A 1073 -9.34 -25.96 40.65
C LYS A 1073 -9.02 -26.54 39.27
N GLU A 1074 -9.99 -26.68 38.38
CA GLU A 1074 -9.71 -27.07 36.99
C GLU A 1074 -8.90 -25.97 36.29
N LYS A 1075 -7.62 -26.26 36.03
CA LYS A 1075 -6.75 -25.40 35.25
C LYS A 1075 -7.42 -25.14 33.90
N LYS A 1076 -7.72 -23.88 33.60
CA LYS A 1076 -8.18 -23.43 32.28
C LYS A 1076 -7.25 -23.98 31.20
N SER A 1077 -7.66 -25.06 30.53
CA SER A 1077 -7.10 -25.44 29.24
C SER A 1077 -7.29 -24.23 28.33
N LYS A 1078 -6.20 -23.81 27.68
CA LYS A 1078 -6.21 -22.56 26.91
C LYS A 1078 -7.09 -22.77 25.68
N SER A 1079 -8.32 -22.28 25.72
CA SER A 1079 -9.03 -21.95 24.49
C SER A 1079 -8.14 -20.99 23.68
N PRO A 1080 -7.96 -21.23 22.36
CA PRO A 1080 -7.24 -20.29 21.51
C PRO A 1080 -7.86 -18.90 21.65
N LYS A 1081 -7.01 -17.89 21.89
CA LYS A 1081 -7.48 -16.50 21.96
C LYS A 1081 -8.08 -16.09 20.61
N ARG A 1082 -9.15 -15.28 20.68
CA ARG A 1082 -9.73 -14.58 19.53
C ARG A 1082 -8.71 -13.68 18.84
#